data_AF-A0A418MF58-F1
#
_entry.id   AF-A0A418MF58-F1
#
_cell.length_a   1.000
_cell.length_b   1.000
_cell.length_c   1.000
_cell.angle_alpha   90.00
_cell.angle_beta   90.00
_cell.angle_gamma   90.00
#
_symmetry.space_group_name_H-M   'P 1'
#
loop_
_entity.id
_entity.type
_entity.pdbx_description
1 polymer ?
#
loop_
_entity_poly.entity_id
_entity_poly.type
_entity_poly.pdbx_seq_one_letter_code
_entity_poly.pdbx_strand_id
1 'polypeptide(L)'
;MFVVKNDQIEAFRAPMREVARDKLIANLADDNVQVSPDKKTLTQTDEAGNKTTLAYSEDILPTTIIKPSGARYQMGYDNDGRLSQFTYPDGAGLRFKFNEGQLQQVAASPEKLYRFDYQQGRLTQVVFPGQKSQQFIYNELGELSAQIDRNGQIHRFSRTPNGQLRAIKDPLGRSVQFLYDEQGLLTDLVFPDQTRQSYLYDEDADTLHLQLRDGKQFSQHYDGDLISQLNWEQGPSVQFSYNEQNQPTLIDTGSNAVRYAYDEQNRLLSEANSFGNTSFAYDKASRVTQLTLPTGLVVGYLYDSDSRVVGLQVAGQTVQFIYSEQDLLAEIRYPNGVTEHHQRSHTEGLQHVRVENAQGRLLSEQYYAYDSWDRLSRYQDVASRQNVKLTYDDESRLTGVIDTQTRQSTERFSYDVKGNLNTINGYPVVVGLMDEVQQIGRMSVRYDALGNVVRLNGPKGKLYLSFARNSTLTSVETQMGTWRYEYDGIGRRISKTNGTEKWLFSWAGSQLVTETYQYEPGAPAIVRDYVYLPDSQVPVAFREGNQLYWMQADVRGAITRVFNQEGQIVWHGSYSAFGELTIHQTQIRQPWRLMGQYEDTETGLYYNLARYYCPWLTTYLSLDPEWLNPETYYYGYARNDPYNRADPLGNIAPLLGVALIGAVVGGVISGVVKAAEGGSFREVVGAAAHGALSGAGAAVGGVIGFAVGGPWGAYAGMVAGTGAGGFLGSLAEQAINGEIVLTKCGIQNAIQKAAGEALEEMAYAAALGLLGKVLGPALRPLGRWVAGTGAGKAAVNMFRGAVARVVKSLPKKLRPTDVRRYLPDKYIKEHLAKFEKEGGAAIFIKTDIEPPVGKILKYKSLAPRKYVMLKSEMDDAIAKYKKSGRIEDLEDALGYSRGDLADKEKDIFIGRTKEGKFKFDMPNGKEAGANKHWEPGGKTSGGKSEAVLVGNDGNPVNIEHGGKFENLKNFFDLEPLN
;
A
#
# COMPACT_ATOMS: atom_id res chain seq x y z
N MET A 1 -43.91 3.24 24.30
CA MET A 1 -42.69 3.57 23.53
C MET A 1 -42.90 4.93 22.90
N PHE A 2 -41.96 5.86 23.06
CA PHE A 2 -42.01 7.15 22.37
C PHE A 2 -41.25 7.03 21.05
N VAL A 3 -41.91 7.33 19.95
CA VAL A 3 -41.27 7.46 18.63
C VAL A 3 -40.72 8.87 18.54
N VAL A 4 -39.40 9.00 18.64
CA VAL A 4 -38.72 10.29 18.38
C VAL A 4 -38.80 10.56 16.89
N LYS A 5 -39.35 11.71 16.51
CA LYS A 5 -39.47 12.10 15.10
C LYS A 5 -38.13 12.63 14.56
N ASN A 6 -37.89 12.52 13.25
CA ASN A 6 -36.68 13.07 12.62
C ASN A 6 -36.50 14.57 12.90
N ASP A 7 -37.59 15.33 12.91
CA ASP A 7 -37.65 16.74 13.30
C ASP A 7 -37.14 17.02 14.73
N GLN A 8 -37.30 16.09 15.68
CA GLN A 8 -36.70 16.19 17.01
C GLN A 8 -35.23 15.76 17.04
N ILE A 9 -34.80 14.88 16.13
CA ILE A 9 -33.40 14.49 15.97
C ILE A 9 -32.60 15.64 15.33
N GLU A 10 -33.15 16.33 14.32
CA GLU A 10 -32.56 17.56 13.74
C GLU A 10 -32.42 18.67 14.78
N ALA A 11 -33.46 18.91 15.59
CA ALA A 11 -33.39 19.88 16.69
C ALA A 11 -32.28 19.57 17.72
N PHE A 12 -31.98 18.29 17.97
CA PHE A 12 -30.85 17.87 18.81
C PHE A 12 -29.50 17.88 18.07
N ARG A 13 -29.49 17.78 16.74
CA ARG A 13 -28.26 17.78 15.93
C ARG A 13 -27.59 19.16 15.91
N ALA A 14 -28.32 20.26 15.78
CA ALA A 14 -27.70 21.58 15.66
C ALA A 14 -26.80 21.98 16.87
N PRO A 15 -27.25 21.91 18.15
CA PRO A 15 -26.36 22.20 19.29
C PRO A 15 -25.20 21.20 19.42
N MET A 16 -25.42 19.94 19.04
CA MET A 16 -24.39 18.90 19.04
C MET A 16 -23.33 19.12 17.94
N ARG A 17 -23.71 19.69 16.79
CA ARG A 17 -22.81 20.12 15.70
C ARG A 17 -22.00 21.34 16.12
N GLU A 18 -22.59 22.31 16.83
CA GLU A 18 -21.88 23.47 17.37
C GLU A 18 -20.86 23.07 18.45
N VAL A 19 -21.26 22.28 19.44
CA VAL A 19 -20.35 21.71 20.46
C VAL A 19 -19.32 20.74 19.84
N ALA A 20 -19.62 20.13 18.68
CA ALA A 20 -18.63 19.43 17.89
C ALA A 20 -17.61 20.38 17.29
N ARG A 21 -18.04 21.37 16.50
CA ARG A 21 -17.18 22.40 15.88
C ARG A 21 -16.21 23.00 16.89
N ASP A 22 -16.69 23.40 18.05
CA ASP A 22 -15.89 24.10 19.06
C ASP A 22 -14.82 23.23 19.71
N LYS A 23 -15.18 22.02 20.18
CA LYS A 23 -14.20 21.07 20.76
C LYS A 23 -13.20 20.57 19.73
N LEU A 24 -13.62 20.52 18.48
CA LEU A 24 -12.81 20.06 17.36
C LEU A 24 -11.78 21.12 16.98
N ILE A 25 -12.22 22.37 16.82
CA ILE A 25 -11.34 23.52 16.58
C ILE A 25 -10.36 23.74 17.74
N ALA A 26 -10.81 23.60 18.99
CA ALA A 26 -9.93 23.67 20.16
C ALA A 26 -8.89 22.54 20.24
N ASN A 27 -9.13 21.40 19.57
CA ASN A 27 -8.18 20.29 19.45
C ASN A 27 -7.34 20.33 18.16
N LEU A 28 -7.62 21.28 17.26
CA LEU A 28 -6.92 21.48 15.99
C LEU A 28 -6.05 22.75 16.03
N ALA A 29 -6.37 23.70 16.90
CA ALA A 29 -5.55 24.87 17.20
C ALA A 29 -4.25 24.42 17.87
N ASP A 30 -3.16 24.76 17.20
CA ASP A 30 -1.75 24.55 17.55
C ASP A 30 -0.98 25.72 16.92
N ASP A 31 0.28 25.96 17.27
CA ASP A 31 1.04 27.14 16.80
C ASP A 31 1.07 27.25 15.25
N ASN A 32 1.00 26.10 14.57
CA ASN A 32 0.99 25.99 13.11
C ASN A 32 -0.40 26.02 12.47
N VAL A 33 -1.51 26.06 13.23
CA VAL A 33 -2.88 25.93 12.72
C VAL A 33 -3.77 27.06 13.22
N GLN A 34 -4.07 28.00 12.30
CA GLN A 34 -4.93 29.15 12.54
C GLN A 34 -6.36 28.83 12.12
N VAL A 35 -7.35 29.18 12.95
CA VAL A 35 -8.78 28.98 12.65
C VAL A 35 -9.48 30.34 12.65
N SER A 36 -10.40 30.55 11.71
CA SER A 36 -11.11 31.82 11.55
C SER A 36 -12.06 32.12 12.73
N PRO A 37 -12.36 33.42 13.01
CA PRO A 37 -13.31 33.80 14.06
C PRO A 37 -14.73 33.25 13.83
N ASP A 38 -15.15 33.06 12.57
CA ASP A 38 -16.43 32.46 12.20
C ASP A 38 -16.43 30.92 12.24
N LYS A 39 -15.28 30.29 12.50
CA LYS A 39 -15.08 28.84 12.61
C LYS A 39 -15.48 28.07 11.33
N LYS A 40 -15.37 28.72 10.16
CA LYS A 40 -15.62 28.12 8.84
C LYS A 40 -14.36 27.86 8.01
N THR A 41 -13.19 28.41 8.37
CA THR A 41 -11.91 28.09 7.72
C THR A 41 -10.80 27.74 8.71
N LEU A 42 -9.87 26.90 8.25
CA LEU A 42 -8.66 26.50 8.94
C LEU A 42 -7.47 26.68 7.98
N THR A 43 -6.51 27.51 8.35
CA THR A 43 -5.25 27.70 7.63
C THR A 43 -4.12 27.06 8.43
N GLN A 44 -3.54 25.97 7.90
CA GLN A 44 -2.26 25.50 8.41
C GLN A 44 -1.12 26.24 7.70
N THR A 45 -0.07 26.53 8.46
CA THR A 45 1.29 26.81 7.97
C THR A 45 2.17 25.57 8.14
N ASP A 46 2.97 25.18 7.15
CA ASP A 46 3.99 24.12 7.29
C ASP A 46 5.32 24.65 7.86
N GLU A 47 6.30 23.77 8.10
CA GLU A 47 7.62 24.16 8.64
C GLU A 47 8.46 25.04 7.69
N ALA A 48 8.05 25.19 6.43
CA ALA A 48 8.65 26.08 5.44
C ALA A 48 7.87 27.40 5.29
N GLY A 49 6.76 27.59 6.01
CA GLY A 49 5.92 28.79 5.97
C GLY A 49 4.78 28.75 4.95
N ASN A 50 4.59 27.64 4.23
CA ASN A 50 3.57 27.52 3.18
C ASN A 50 2.19 27.32 3.79
N LYS A 51 1.17 28.01 3.25
CA LYS A 51 -0.17 28.03 3.85
C LYS A 51 -1.21 27.28 3.03
N THR A 52 -1.69 26.15 3.53
CA THR A 52 -2.89 25.49 2.98
C THR A 52 -4.12 25.94 3.77
N THR A 53 -5.16 26.40 3.06
CA THR A 53 -6.43 26.80 3.69
C THR A 53 -7.55 25.84 3.32
N LEU A 54 -8.26 25.37 4.34
CA LEU A 54 -9.49 24.59 4.26
C LEU A 54 -10.69 25.46 4.56
N ALA A 55 -11.78 25.27 3.83
CA ALA A 55 -13.10 25.77 4.21
C ALA A 55 -14.04 24.59 4.51
N TYR A 56 -15.03 24.81 5.38
CA TYR A 56 -15.96 23.79 5.85
C TYR A 56 -17.42 24.21 5.72
N SER A 57 -18.31 23.23 5.59
CA SER A 57 -19.76 23.43 5.71
C SER A 57 -20.16 23.73 7.16
N GLU A 58 -21.43 24.07 7.37
CA GLU A 58 -21.96 24.25 8.72
C GLU A 58 -21.93 22.95 9.54
N ASP A 59 -21.93 21.79 8.87
CA ASP A 59 -21.77 20.44 9.42
C ASP A 59 -20.32 19.95 9.53
N ILE A 60 -19.35 20.84 9.30
CA ILE A 60 -17.90 20.59 9.45
C ILE A 60 -17.34 19.59 8.40
N LEU A 61 -18.00 19.49 7.24
CA LEU A 61 -17.49 18.73 6.09
C LEU A 61 -16.61 19.66 5.24
N PRO A 62 -15.38 19.27 4.82
CA PRO A 62 -14.48 20.15 4.09
C PRO A 62 -15.00 20.45 2.68
N THR A 63 -15.37 21.70 2.41
CA THR A 63 -16.01 22.14 1.14
C THR A 63 -15.03 22.73 0.13
N THR A 64 -13.84 23.17 0.56
CA THR A 64 -12.82 23.72 -0.33
C THR A 64 -11.43 23.51 0.26
N ILE A 65 -10.46 23.20 -0.60
CA ILE A 65 -9.03 23.17 -0.29
C ILE A 65 -8.35 24.18 -1.19
N ILE A 66 -7.60 25.12 -0.63
CA ILE A 66 -6.78 26.10 -1.34
C ILE A 66 -5.32 25.82 -0.97
N LYS A 67 -4.55 25.31 -1.94
CA LYS A 67 -3.13 25.02 -1.76
C LYS A 67 -2.30 26.32 -1.68
N PRO A 68 -1.06 26.27 -1.16
CA PRO A 68 -0.17 27.44 -1.10
C PRO A 68 0.05 28.19 -2.43
N SER A 69 -0.06 27.51 -3.58
CA SER A 69 -0.06 28.09 -4.94
C SER A 69 -1.32 28.90 -5.30
N GLY A 70 -2.38 28.83 -4.48
CA GLY A 70 -3.72 29.34 -4.79
C GLY A 70 -4.63 28.31 -5.48
N ALA A 71 -4.10 27.17 -5.95
CA ALA A 71 -4.89 26.14 -6.62
C ALA A 71 -6.04 25.62 -5.74
N ARG A 72 -7.26 25.64 -6.28
CA ARG A 72 -8.52 25.41 -5.54
C ARG A 72 -9.21 24.12 -5.96
N TYR A 73 -9.45 23.25 -4.98
CA TYR A 73 -10.34 22.08 -5.11
C TYR A 73 -11.63 22.35 -4.35
N GLN A 74 -12.77 21.86 -4.84
CA GLN A 74 -14.07 22.07 -4.20
C GLN A 74 -14.84 20.76 -4.03
N MET A 75 -15.57 20.65 -2.92
CA MET A 75 -16.19 19.41 -2.45
C MET A 75 -17.64 19.69 -2.06
N GLY A 76 -18.57 19.02 -2.73
CA GLY A 76 -20.01 19.08 -2.49
C GLY A 76 -20.49 17.80 -1.79
N TYR A 77 -21.54 17.93 -0.99
CA TYR A 77 -22.09 16.84 -0.18
C TYR A 77 -23.57 16.61 -0.44
N ASP A 78 -24.08 15.43 -0.09
CA ASP A 78 -25.52 15.16 -0.02
C ASP A 78 -26.08 15.38 1.41
N ASN A 79 -27.39 15.22 1.57
CA ASN A 79 -28.09 15.45 2.84
C ASN A 79 -27.67 14.51 3.98
N ASP A 80 -26.99 13.41 3.68
CA ASP A 80 -26.44 12.47 4.67
C ASP A 80 -24.96 12.75 4.98
N GLY A 81 -24.37 13.78 4.35
CA GLY A 81 -22.97 14.18 4.53
C GLY A 81 -21.97 13.37 3.72
N ARG A 82 -22.40 12.63 2.68
CA ARG A 82 -21.51 11.88 1.77
C ARG A 82 -21.06 12.79 0.62
N LEU A 83 -19.82 12.61 0.14
CA LEU A 83 -19.24 13.43 -0.94
C LEU A 83 -20.03 13.21 -2.24
N SER A 84 -20.83 14.19 -2.66
CA SER A 84 -21.68 14.14 -3.86
C SER A 84 -21.00 14.73 -5.10
N GLN A 85 -20.02 15.61 -4.91
CA GLN A 85 -19.25 16.23 -5.99
C GLN A 85 -17.81 16.51 -5.54
N PHE A 86 -16.85 16.28 -6.44
CA PHE A 86 -15.50 16.84 -6.39
C PHE A 86 -15.26 17.72 -7.61
N THR A 87 -14.55 18.84 -7.45
CA THR A 87 -14.22 19.79 -8.54
C THR A 87 -12.76 20.18 -8.45
N TYR A 88 -12.09 20.15 -9.60
CA TYR A 88 -10.67 20.42 -9.79
C TYR A 88 -10.38 21.91 -10.06
N PRO A 89 -9.11 22.35 -9.95
CA PRO A 89 -8.69 23.71 -10.29
C PRO A 89 -8.93 24.12 -11.76
N ASP A 90 -9.03 23.18 -12.70
CA ASP A 90 -9.41 23.42 -14.11
C ASP A 90 -10.93 23.47 -14.33
N GLY A 91 -11.74 23.34 -13.27
CA GLY A 91 -13.19 23.30 -13.34
C GLY A 91 -13.77 21.96 -13.80
N ALA A 92 -12.94 20.97 -14.15
CA ALA A 92 -13.40 19.60 -14.32
C ALA A 92 -13.92 19.05 -12.99
N GLY A 93 -14.69 17.96 -13.01
CA GLY A 93 -15.27 17.44 -11.77
C GLY A 93 -15.81 16.03 -11.88
N LEU A 94 -16.03 15.44 -10.71
CA LEU A 94 -16.48 14.08 -10.52
C LEU A 94 -17.75 14.11 -9.67
N ARG A 95 -18.78 13.39 -10.11
CA ARG A 95 -20.09 13.33 -9.44
C ARG A 95 -20.33 11.95 -8.89
N PHE A 96 -20.86 11.89 -7.68
CA PHE A 96 -21.21 10.67 -6.98
C PHE A 96 -22.71 10.61 -6.77
N LYS A 97 -23.27 9.41 -6.71
CA LYS A 97 -24.63 9.18 -6.19
C LYS A 97 -24.61 7.99 -5.25
N PHE A 98 -25.39 8.08 -4.19
CA PHE A 98 -25.57 7.02 -3.20
C PHE A 98 -27.03 6.60 -3.14
N ASN A 99 -27.28 5.37 -2.73
CA ASN A 99 -28.60 4.88 -2.30
C ASN A 99 -28.41 4.00 -1.06
N GLU A 100 -29.28 4.16 -0.06
CA GLU A 100 -29.21 3.43 1.23
C GLU A 100 -27.82 3.42 1.91
N GLY A 101 -27.03 4.48 1.67
CA GLY A 101 -25.64 4.62 2.17
C GLY A 101 -24.56 4.04 1.26
N GLN A 102 -24.90 3.25 0.25
CA GLN A 102 -23.96 2.62 -0.68
C GLN A 102 -23.69 3.50 -1.90
N LEU A 103 -22.45 3.54 -2.40
CA LEU A 103 -22.10 4.25 -3.63
C LEU A 103 -22.75 3.54 -4.83
N GLN A 104 -23.52 4.25 -5.65
CA GLN A 104 -24.25 3.68 -6.79
C GLN A 104 -23.69 4.12 -8.14
N GLN A 105 -23.17 5.35 -8.24
CA GLN A 105 -22.64 5.91 -9.48
C GLN A 105 -21.46 6.83 -9.23
N VAL A 106 -20.48 6.79 -10.14
CA VAL A 106 -19.38 7.75 -10.24
C VAL A 106 -19.30 8.22 -11.70
N ALA A 107 -19.22 9.53 -11.94
CA ALA A 107 -19.14 10.07 -13.29
C ALA A 107 -18.24 11.31 -13.39
N ALA A 108 -17.28 11.29 -14.32
CA ALA A 108 -16.59 12.50 -14.78
C ALA A 108 -17.42 13.24 -15.85
N SER A 109 -18.08 12.48 -16.73
CA SER A 109 -18.99 12.96 -17.76
C SER A 109 -20.13 11.95 -17.96
N PRO A 110 -21.18 12.26 -18.75
CA PRO A 110 -22.21 11.28 -19.09
C PRO A 110 -21.66 10.04 -19.80
N GLU A 111 -20.60 10.21 -20.59
CA GLU A 111 -19.89 9.12 -21.28
C GLU A 111 -19.01 8.32 -20.32
N LYS A 112 -18.31 8.99 -19.39
CA LYS A 112 -17.45 8.38 -18.36
C LYS A 112 -18.24 8.09 -17.07
N LEU A 113 -19.29 7.27 -17.19
CA LEU A 113 -20.19 6.86 -16.09
C LEU A 113 -19.95 5.40 -15.68
N TYR A 114 -19.64 5.20 -14.40
CA TYR A 114 -19.59 3.90 -13.72
C TYR A 114 -20.83 3.71 -12.83
N ARG A 115 -21.30 2.46 -12.69
CA ARG A 115 -22.36 2.07 -11.75
C ARG A 115 -21.94 0.87 -10.91
N PHE A 116 -22.53 0.75 -9.73
CA PHE A 116 -22.19 -0.24 -8.71
C PHE A 116 -23.49 -0.82 -8.14
N ASP A 117 -23.75 -2.10 -8.39
CA ASP A 117 -24.99 -2.78 -8.01
C ASP A 117 -24.74 -3.79 -6.89
N TYR A 118 -25.60 -3.78 -5.86
CA TYR A 118 -25.39 -4.49 -4.61
C TYR A 118 -26.55 -5.44 -4.27
N GLN A 119 -26.26 -6.52 -3.55
CA GLN A 119 -27.25 -7.40 -2.96
C GLN A 119 -26.88 -7.69 -1.50
N GLN A 120 -27.83 -7.51 -0.57
CA GLN A 120 -27.63 -7.71 0.87
C GLN A 120 -26.41 -6.94 1.45
N GLY A 121 -26.09 -5.77 0.87
CA GLY A 121 -24.94 -4.95 1.25
C GLY A 121 -23.64 -5.25 0.49
N ARG A 122 -23.52 -6.39 -0.19
CA ARG A 122 -22.31 -6.81 -0.94
C ARG A 122 -22.35 -6.32 -2.39
N LEU A 123 -21.21 -5.89 -2.93
CA LEU A 123 -21.08 -5.44 -4.32
C LEU A 123 -21.15 -6.65 -5.26
N THR A 124 -22.24 -6.77 -6.04
CA THR A 124 -22.45 -7.90 -6.95
C THR A 124 -22.06 -7.60 -8.40
N GLN A 125 -22.08 -6.34 -8.82
CA GLN A 125 -21.74 -5.95 -10.19
C GLN A 125 -21.16 -4.54 -10.25
N VAL A 126 -20.18 -4.36 -11.14
CA VAL A 126 -19.63 -3.06 -11.52
C VAL A 126 -19.88 -2.88 -13.01
N VAL A 127 -20.68 -1.88 -13.38
CA VAL A 127 -20.96 -1.51 -14.77
C VAL A 127 -20.04 -0.38 -15.17
N PHE A 128 -19.22 -0.63 -16.18
CA PHE A 128 -18.28 0.30 -16.79
C PHE A 128 -19.01 1.17 -17.83
N PRO A 129 -18.39 2.30 -18.25
CA PRO A 129 -18.82 3.05 -19.43
C PRO A 129 -19.03 2.13 -20.65
N GLY A 130 -19.99 2.44 -21.52
CA GLY A 130 -20.34 1.53 -22.62
C GLY A 130 -21.06 0.23 -22.20
N GLN A 131 -21.44 0.09 -20.92
CA GLN A 131 -22.30 -0.99 -20.38
C GLN A 131 -21.68 -2.40 -20.33
N LYS A 132 -20.35 -2.54 -20.40
CA LYS A 132 -19.66 -3.77 -19.98
C LYS A 132 -19.66 -3.88 -18.46
N SER A 133 -19.54 -5.09 -17.91
CA SER A 133 -19.58 -5.26 -16.45
C SER A 133 -18.76 -6.43 -15.93
N GLN A 134 -18.14 -6.23 -14.78
CA GLN A 134 -17.53 -7.25 -13.94
C GLN A 134 -18.54 -7.68 -12.87
N GLN A 135 -18.61 -8.96 -12.52
CA GLN A 135 -19.58 -9.50 -11.54
C GLN A 135 -18.91 -10.33 -10.44
N PHE A 136 -19.53 -10.35 -9.27
CA PHE A 136 -19.05 -10.99 -8.05
C PHE A 136 -20.15 -11.89 -7.46
N ILE A 137 -19.87 -13.19 -7.34
CA ILE A 137 -20.83 -14.21 -6.88
C ILE A 137 -20.41 -14.75 -5.52
N TYR A 138 -21.25 -14.56 -4.53
CA TYR A 138 -21.01 -14.98 -3.14
C TYR A 138 -21.71 -16.31 -2.82
N ASN A 139 -21.12 -17.12 -1.93
CA ASN A 139 -21.76 -18.33 -1.39
C ASN A 139 -22.73 -18.00 -0.23
N GLU A 140 -23.41 -19.00 0.31
CA GLU A 140 -24.36 -18.83 1.43
C GLU A 140 -23.71 -18.30 2.72
N LEU A 141 -22.40 -18.48 2.89
CA LEU A 141 -21.63 -17.92 4.01
C LEU A 141 -21.22 -16.45 3.77
N GLY A 142 -21.40 -15.94 2.55
CA GLY A 142 -21.03 -14.58 2.15
C GLY A 142 -19.65 -14.43 1.51
N GLU A 143 -18.94 -15.53 1.25
CA GLU A 143 -17.60 -15.51 0.66
C GLU A 143 -17.69 -15.47 -0.87
N LEU A 144 -16.89 -14.64 -1.54
CA LEU A 144 -16.74 -14.66 -3.00
C LEU A 144 -16.31 -16.05 -3.48
N SER A 145 -17.16 -16.66 -4.30
CA SER A 145 -17.02 -18.01 -4.86
C SER A 145 -16.71 -17.99 -6.36
N ALA A 146 -17.11 -16.92 -7.06
CA ALA A 146 -16.69 -16.67 -8.44
C ALA A 146 -16.62 -15.16 -8.76
N GLN A 147 -15.72 -14.82 -9.66
CA GLN A 147 -15.61 -13.51 -10.31
C GLN A 147 -15.83 -13.72 -11.82
N ILE A 148 -16.63 -12.84 -12.44
CA ILE A 148 -16.83 -12.80 -13.89
C ILE A 148 -16.20 -11.53 -14.44
N ASP A 149 -15.29 -11.67 -15.40
CA ASP A 149 -14.63 -10.54 -16.09
C ASP A 149 -15.58 -9.84 -17.09
N ARG A 150 -15.14 -8.75 -17.71
CA ARG A 150 -15.92 -7.97 -18.68
C ARG A 150 -16.11 -8.67 -20.04
N ASN A 151 -15.36 -9.75 -20.31
CA ASN A 151 -15.58 -10.67 -21.44
C ASN A 151 -16.57 -11.81 -21.10
N GLY A 152 -17.00 -11.96 -19.85
CA GLY A 152 -17.85 -13.07 -19.37
C GLY A 152 -17.09 -14.31 -18.87
N GLN A 153 -15.77 -14.22 -18.70
CA GLN A 153 -14.90 -15.33 -18.26
C GLN A 153 -14.93 -15.47 -16.74
N ILE A 154 -15.01 -16.72 -16.26
CA ILE A 154 -15.38 -17.01 -14.86
C ILE A 154 -14.21 -17.64 -14.10
N HIS A 155 -13.60 -16.86 -13.21
CA HIS A 155 -12.64 -17.30 -12.22
C HIS A 155 -13.41 -17.82 -10.99
N ARG A 156 -12.95 -18.92 -10.37
CA ARG A 156 -13.64 -19.55 -9.23
C ARG A 156 -12.72 -19.73 -8.04
N PHE A 157 -13.29 -19.57 -6.86
CA PHE A 157 -12.64 -19.69 -5.58
C PHE A 157 -13.36 -20.77 -4.78
N SER A 158 -12.60 -21.75 -4.26
CA SER A 158 -13.13 -22.77 -3.35
C SER A 158 -12.46 -22.66 -1.99
N ARG A 159 -13.15 -23.07 -0.92
CA ARG A 159 -12.68 -22.87 0.46
C ARG A 159 -12.75 -24.14 1.31
N THR A 160 -11.99 -24.17 2.39
CA THR A 160 -12.11 -25.18 3.46
C THR A 160 -13.34 -24.85 4.33
N PRO A 161 -13.86 -25.79 5.14
CA PRO A 161 -14.94 -25.50 6.10
C PRO A 161 -14.61 -24.39 7.11
N ASN A 162 -13.32 -24.11 7.33
CA ASN A 162 -12.82 -23.01 8.18
C ASN A 162 -12.71 -21.67 7.41
N GLY A 163 -13.18 -21.62 6.17
CA GLY A 163 -13.15 -20.46 5.29
C GLY A 163 -11.78 -20.15 4.67
N GLN A 164 -10.76 -21.01 4.78
CA GLN A 164 -9.46 -20.77 4.11
C GLN A 164 -9.57 -21.02 2.61
N LEU A 165 -8.81 -20.29 1.78
CA LEU A 165 -8.77 -20.48 0.33
C LEU A 165 -8.16 -21.85 0.00
N ARG A 166 -8.95 -22.77 -0.60
CA ARG A 166 -8.53 -24.12 -0.96
C ARG A 166 -8.03 -24.23 -2.40
N ALA A 167 -8.64 -23.49 -3.33
CA ALA A 167 -8.18 -23.43 -4.71
C ALA A 167 -8.67 -22.18 -5.44
N ILE A 168 -7.84 -21.66 -6.35
CA ILE A 168 -8.22 -20.73 -7.42
C ILE A 168 -8.28 -21.53 -8.72
N LYS A 169 -9.39 -21.43 -9.46
CA LYS A 169 -9.58 -22.07 -10.76
C LYS A 169 -9.86 -21.02 -11.84
N ASP A 170 -9.08 -21.04 -12.91
CA ASP A 170 -9.15 -20.07 -14.00
C ASP A 170 -10.23 -20.42 -15.05
N PRO A 171 -10.48 -19.55 -16.05
CA PRO A 171 -11.46 -19.82 -17.11
C PRO A 171 -11.10 -21.00 -18.04
N LEU A 172 -9.82 -21.34 -18.17
CA LEU A 172 -9.35 -22.56 -18.87
C LEU A 172 -9.61 -23.83 -18.04
N GLY A 173 -10.01 -23.68 -16.78
CA GLY A 173 -10.25 -24.78 -15.85
C GLY A 173 -9.00 -25.33 -15.18
N ARG A 174 -7.84 -24.70 -15.37
CA ARG A 174 -6.61 -24.99 -14.63
C ARG A 174 -6.76 -24.48 -13.20
N SER A 175 -6.05 -25.10 -12.25
CA SER A 175 -6.23 -24.80 -10.82
C SER A 175 -4.90 -24.69 -10.09
N VAL A 176 -4.79 -23.66 -9.26
CA VAL A 176 -3.85 -23.60 -8.13
C VAL A 176 -4.59 -24.13 -6.91
N GLN A 177 -3.97 -25.02 -6.15
CA GLN A 177 -4.52 -25.58 -4.90
C GLN A 177 -3.63 -25.20 -3.72
N PHE A 178 -4.25 -25.06 -2.55
CA PHE A 178 -3.62 -24.68 -1.28
C PHE A 178 -3.94 -25.79 -0.29
N LEU A 179 -2.91 -26.41 0.28
CA LEU A 179 -3.04 -27.47 1.29
C LEU A 179 -2.59 -26.95 2.65
N TYR A 180 -3.22 -27.46 3.69
CA TYR A 180 -3.02 -27.01 5.06
C TYR A 180 -2.92 -28.20 6.02
N ASP A 181 -2.20 -28.03 7.13
CA ASP A 181 -2.14 -28.99 8.24
C ASP A 181 -3.36 -28.85 9.19
N GLU A 182 -3.35 -29.58 10.30
CA GLU A 182 -4.43 -29.57 11.29
C GLU A 182 -4.49 -28.25 12.10
N GLN A 183 -3.35 -27.57 12.22
CA GLN A 183 -3.19 -26.23 12.79
C GLN A 183 -3.68 -25.15 11.82
N GLY A 184 -3.70 -25.48 10.52
CA GLY A 184 -4.13 -24.69 9.38
C GLY A 184 -3.04 -23.80 8.77
N LEU A 185 -1.76 -24.07 9.03
CA LEU A 185 -0.63 -23.48 8.31
C LEU A 185 -0.58 -24.00 6.87
N LEU A 186 -0.06 -23.21 5.94
CA LEU A 186 -0.01 -23.58 4.52
C LEU A 186 1.13 -24.58 4.30
N THR A 187 0.82 -25.87 4.13
CA THR A 187 1.84 -26.90 3.88
C THR A 187 2.27 -26.92 2.42
N ASP A 188 1.35 -26.66 1.48
CA ASP A 188 1.66 -26.78 0.05
C ASP A 188 0.86 -25.82 -0.83
N LEU A 189 1.52 -25.40 -1.92
CA LEU A 189 0.85 -24.99 -3.15
C LEU A 189 1.01 -26.10 -4.20
N VAL A 190 -0.06 -26.42 -4.92
CA VAL A 190 -0.02 -27.33 -6.09
C VAL A 190 -0.48 -26.58 -7.32
N PHE A 191 0.34 -26.57 -8.36
CA PHE A 191 0.18 -25.75 -9.55
C PHE A 191 -0.60 -26.49 -10.67
N PRO A 192 -1.09 -25.75 -11.69
CA PRO A 192 -1.71 -26.33 -12.89
C PRO A 192 -0.98 -27.52 -13.52
N ASP A 193 0.36 -27.46 -13.58
CA ASP A 193 1.24 -28.50 -14.13
C ASP A 193 1.50 -29.70 -13.20
N GLN A 194 0.83 -29.73 -12.03
CA GLN A 194 0.98 -30.69 -10.94
C GLN A 194 2.34 -30.64 -10.21
N THR A 195 3.18 -29.64 -10.48
CA THR A 195 4.33 -29.35 -9.61
C THR A 195 3.84 -28.82 -8.26
N ARG A 196 4.67 -28.99 -7.23
CA ARG A 196 4.35 -28.67 -5.83
C ARG A 196 5.33 -27.64 -5.27
N GLN A 197 4.86 -26.89 -4.29
CA GLN A 197 5.65 -26.01 -3.45
C GLN A 197 5.36 -26.28 -1.98
N SER A 198 6.25 -27.03 -1.32
CA SER A 198 6.11 -27.52 0.06
C SER A 198 6.78 -26.60 1.09
N TYR A 199 6.06 -26.25 2.16
CA TYR A 199 6.52 -25.42 3.26
C TYR A 199 6.72 -26.28 4.52
N LEU A 200 7.76 -25.99 5.28
CA LEU A 200 8.09 -26.65 6.55
C LEU A 200 8.41 -25.57 7.58
N TYR A 201 7.64 -25.55 8.66
CA TYR A 201 7.78 -24.63 9.78
C TYR A 201 8.49 -25.35 10.93
N ASP A 202 9.46 -24.69 11.58
CA ASP A 202 10.07 -25.21 12.81
C ASP A 202 9.16 -24.98 14.04
N GLU A 203 9.34 -25.75 15.12
CA GLU A 203 8.46 -25.68 16.31
C GLU A 203 8.54 -24.31 17.01
N ASP A 204 9.72 -23.70 17.03
CA ASP A 204 9.97 -22.34 17.57
C ASP A 204 9.75 -21.22 16.53
N ALA A 205 9.43 -21.55 15.28
CA ALA A 205 9.21 -20.64 14.14
C ALA A 205 10.39 -19.73 13.70
N ASP A 206 11.54 -19.73 14.38
CA ASP A 206 12.75 -18.97 14.02
C ASP A 206 13.34 -19.31 12.63
N THR A 207 12.91 -20.41 12.00
CA THR A 207 13.29 -20.76 10.62
C THR A 207 12.10 -21.29 9.82
N LEU A 208 11.99 -20.81 8.57
CA LEU A 208 11.10 -21.35 7.54
C LEU A 208 11.94 -22.13 6.53
N HIS A 209 11.53 -23.37 6.23
CA HIS A 209 12.12 -24.25 5.22
C HIS A 209 11.18 -24.45 4.03
N LEU A 210 11.74 -24.49 2.81
CA LEU A 210 10.99 -24.33 1.56
C LEU A 210 11.56 -25.25 0.46
N GLN A 211 10.79 -26.26 0.01
CA GLN A 211 11.24 -27.20 -1.04
C GLN A 211 10.71 -26.83 -2.44
N LEU A 212 11.54 -26.13 -3.23
CA LEU A 212 11.32 -25.57 -4.57
C LEU A 212 10.64 -26.52 -5.59
N ARG A 213 10.03 -25.95 -6.65
CA ARG A 213 9.33 -26.73 -7.71
C ARG A 213 10.26 -27.68 -8.50
N ASP A 214 11.58 -27.47 -8.46
CA ASP A 214 12.61 -28.38 -8.98
C ASP A 214 13.15 -29.37 -7.92
N GLY A 215 12.55 -29.39 -6.72
CA GLY A 215 12.89 -30.23 -5.58
C GLY A 215 13.97 -29.67 -4.65
N LYS A 216 14.55 -28.49 -4.95
CA LYS A 216 15.67 -27.89 -4.21
C LYS A 216 15.25 -27.22 -2.91
N GLN A 217 16.19 -26.99 -1.99
CA GLN A 217 15.90 -26.36 -0.71
C GLN A 217 16.22 -24.85 -0.68
N PHE A 218 15.41 -24.12 0.07
CA PHE A 218 15.61 -22.72 0.45
C PHE A 218 15.20 -22.56 1.92
N SER A 219 15.83 -21.63 2.66
CA SER A 219 15.40 -21.28 4.02
C SER A 219 15.56 -19.80 4.35
N GLN A 220 14.68 -19.33 5.24
CA GLN A 220 14.66 -17.99 5.81
C GLN A 220 14.85 -18.11 7.32
N HIS A 221 15.83 -17.41 7.85
CA HIS A 221 16.21 -17.42 9.27
C HIS A 221 15.83 -16.09 9.88
N TYR A 222 15.37 -16.13 11.13
CA TYR A 222 14.87 -14.96 11.85
C TYR A 222 15.73 -14.67 13.10
N ASP A 223 15.57 -13.47 13.66
CA ASP A 223 16.12 -13.01 14.95
C ASP A 223 14.96 -12.30 15.67
N GLY A 224 14.11 -13.11 16.30
CA GLY A 224 12.76 -12.70 16.67
C GLY A 224 11.97 -12.19 15.46
N ASP A 225 11.31 -11.05 15.62
CA ASP A 225 10.61 -10.34 14.54
C ASP A 225 11.59 -9.59 13.59
N LEU A 226 12.58 -10.28 13.01
CA LEU A 226 13.47 -9.79 11.93
C LEU A 226 14.01 -10.95 11.08
N ILE A 227 14.11 -10.83 9.75
CA ILE A 227 14.91 -11.77 8.94
C ILE A 227 16.40 -11.46 9.15
N SER A 228 17.16 -12.46 9.60
CA SER A 228 18.59 -12.40 9.88
C SER A 228 19.45 -13.01 8.76
N GLN A 229 18.98 -14.09 8.12
CA GLN A 229 19.67 -14.73 7.00
C GLN A 229 18.71 -15.40 5.99
N LEU A 230 19.18 -15.53 4.74
CA LEU A 230 18.51 -16.22 3.64
C LEU A 230 19.50 -17.20 3.01
N ASN A 231 19.12 -18.47 2.83
CA ASN A 231 20.04 -19.53 2.40
C ASN A 231 19.43 -20.38 1.27
N TRP A 232 20.10 -20.42 0.12
CA TRP A 232 19.71 -21.25 -1.04
C TRP A 232 20.59 -22.49 -1.17
N GLU A 233 20.01 -23.64 -1.52
CA GLU A 233 20.78 -24.87 -1.78
C GLU A 233 21.80 -24.66 -2.92
N GLN A 234 23.08 -24.63 -2.55
CA GLN A 234 24.21 -24.35 -3.45
C GLN A 234 24.11 -22.98 -4.16
N GLY A 235 23.44 -22.01 -3.54
CA GLY A 235 23.34 -20.61 -3.99
C GLY A 235 24.01 -19.62 -3.03
N PRO A 236 23.88 -18.30 -3.28
CA PRO A 236 24.36 -17.28 -2.37
C PRO A 236 23.59 -17.32 -1.04
N SER A 237 24.30 -17.02 0.05
CA SER A 237 23.66 -16.62 1.31
C SER A 237 23.52 -15.10 1.33
N VAL A 238 22.44 -14.59 1.95
CA VAL A 238 22.24 -13.16 2.16
C VAL A 238 22.02 -12.91 3.66
N GLN A 239 22.75 -11.97 4.24
CA GLN A 239 22.74 -11.64 5.67
C GLN A 239 22.30 -10.20 5.91
N PHE A 240 21.74 -9.94 7.09
CA PHE A 240 21.20 -8.64 7.47
C PHE A 240 21.87 -8.04 8.70
N SER A 241 21.82 -6.72 8.80
CA SER A 241 22.01 -6.01 10.05
C SER A 241 21.09 -4.80 10.10
N TYR A 242 20.68 -4.41 11.31
CA TYR A 242 19.72 -3.35 11.57
C TYR A 242 20.28 -2.36 12.60
N ASN A 243 19.67 -1.18 12.70
CA ASN A 243 19.87 -0.28 13.85
C ASN A 243 18.84 -0.57 14.97
N GLU A 244 18.91 0.18 16.07
CA GLU A 244 17.97 0.12 17.21
C GLU A 244 16.51 0.51 16.85
N GLN A 245 16.24 0.78 15.56
CA GLN A 245 14.97 1.18 14.99
C GLN A 245 14.48 0.19 13.91
N ASN A 246 15.07 -1.02 13.84
CA ASN A 246 14.86 -2.06 12.81
C ASN A 246 15.00 -1.56 11.35
N GLN A 247 15.72 -0.47 11.10
CA GLN A 247 16.06 -0.04 9.73
C GLN A 247 17.28 -0.83 9.24
N PRO A 248 17.27 -1.38 8.01
CA PRO A 248 18.40 -2.16 7.51
C PRO A 248 19.63 -1.27 7.33
N THR A 249 20.74 -1.60 8.00
CA THR A 249 22.02 -0.90 7.87
C THR A 249 22.99 -1.62 6.94
N LEU A 250 22.87 -2.94 6.82
CA LEU A 250 23.65 -3.80 5.95
C LEU A 250 22.75 -4.90 5.35
N ILE A 251 22.95 -5.15 4.05
CA ILE A 251 22.44 -6.32 3.33
C ILE A 251 23.65 -6.93 2.62
N ASP A 252 24.20 -8.01 3.16
CA ASP A 252 25.47 -8.60 2.71
C ASP A 252 25.25 -9.89 1.90
N THR A 253 26.11 -10.10 0.90
CA THR A 253 26.20 -11.30 0.04
C THR A 253 27.62 -11.86 -0.04
N GLY A 254 28.52 -11.37 0.81
CA GLY A 254 29.96 -11.65 0.80
C GLY A 254 30.74 -10.75 -0.17
N SER A 255 30.27 -10.60 -1.41
CA SER A 255 30.94 -9.78 -2.44
C SER A 255 30.24 -8.45 -2.75
N ASN A 256 28.90 -8.43 -2.71
CA ASN A 256 28.08 -7.37 -3.30
C ASN A 256 27.10 -6.78 -2.27
N ALA A 257 27.64 -6.37 -1.12
CA ALA A 257 26.85 -5.81 -0.03
C ALA A 257 26.29 -4.42 -0.36
N VAL A 258 25.11 -4.11 0.18
CA VAL A 258 24.52 -2.76 0.23
C VAL A 258 24.50 -2.26 1.68
N ARG A 259 24.86 -1.00 1.89
CA ARG A 259 24.90 -0.34 3.19
C ARG A 259 24.05 0.92 3.18
N TYR A 260 23.39 1.21 4.29
CA TYR A 260 22.53 2.37 4.47
C TYR A 260 22.91 3.12 5.75
N ALA A 261 22.82 4.44 5.73
CA ALA A 261 22.99 5.29 6.91
C ALA A 261 21.82 6.27 7.04
N TYR A 262 21.40 6.55 8.27
CA TYR A 262 20.21 7.36 8.57
C TYR A 262 20.53 8.54 9.49
N ASP A 263 19.72 9.60 9.43
CA ASP A 263 19.76 10.74 10.36
C ASP A 263 18.85 10.53 11.59
N GLU A 264 18.92 11.48 12.54
CA GLU A 264 18.11 11.47 13.78
C GLU A 264 16.59 11.58 13.55
N GLN A 265 16.13 11.87 12.32
CA GLN A 265 14.72 11.85 11.92
C GLN A 265 14.34 10.53 11.22
N ASN A 266 15.24 9.54 11.19
CA ASN A 266 15.12 8.29 10.44
C ASN A 266 15.04 8.54 8.91
N ARG A 267 15.90 9.44 8.39
CA ARG A 267 16.00 9.76 6.95
C ARG A 267 17.33 9.30 6.34
N LEU A 268 17.34 8.82 5.10
CA LEU A 268 18.49 8.12 4.49
C LEU A 268 19.57 9.10 4.05
N LEU A 269 20.66 9.19 4.79
CA LEU A 269 21.80 10.03 4.43
C LEU A 269 22.63 9.44 3.28
N SER A 270 22.74 8.10 3.21
CA SER A 270 23.45 7.44 2.12
C SER A 270 23.03 6.00 1.86
N GLU A 271 23.16 5.60 0.60
CA GLU A 271 23.15 4.23 0.12
C GLU A 271 24.50 3.93 -0.56
N ALA A 272 25.18 2.86 -0.17
CA ALA A 272 26.49 2.49 -0.72
C ALA A 272 26.59 1.00 -1.07
N ASN A 273 27.24 0.68 -2.19
CA ASN A 273 27.57 -0.67 -2.60
C ASN A 273 29.04 -0.76 -3.11
N SER A 274 29.47 -1.93 -3.59
CA SER A 274 30.83 -2.17 -4.09
C SER A 274 31.28 -1.28 -5.28
N PHE A 275 30.39 -0.47 -5.86
CA PHE A 275 30.62 0.37 -7.04
C PHE A 275 30.27 1.85 -6.84
N GLY A 276 29.85 2.26 -5.64
CA GLY A 276 29.55 3.67 -5.38
C GLY A 276 28.86 3.95 -4.06
N ASN A 277 28.87 5.22 -3.68
CA ASN A 277 28.03 5.78 -2.62
C ASN A 277 27.17 6.90 -3.20
N THR A 278 25.86 6.78 -3.04
CA THR A 278 24.87 7.82 -3.30
C THR A 278 24.49 8.46 -1.96
N SER A 279 24.46 9.80 -1.88
CA SER A 279 24.07 10.51 -0.64
C SER A 279 22.96 11.53 -0.89
N PHE A 280 22.08 11.69 0.10
CA PHE A 280 20.88 12.53 0.01
C PHE A 280 20.96 13.68 1.03
N ALA A 281 20.37 14.82 0.71
CA ALA A 281 20.11 15.89 1.68
C ALA A 281 18.65 16.35 1.61
N TYR A 282 18.17 16.88 2.73
CA TYR A 282 16.75 17.17 2.96
C TYR A 282 16.51 18.60 3.42
N ASP A 283 15.34 19.15 3.11
CA ASP A 283 14.81 20.32 3.82
C ASP A 283 14.05 19.91 5.11
N LYS A 284 13.46 20.92 5.77
CA LYS A 284 12.62 20.72 6.97
C LYS A 284 11.34 19.94 6.68
N ALA A 285 10.75 20.15 5.50
CA ALA A 285 9.62 19.37 5.01
C ALA A 285 10.02 17.92 4.61
N SER A 286 11.28 17.53 4.83
CA SER A 286 11.84 16.23 4.51
C SER A 286 11.77 15.85 3.02
N ARG A 287 11.81 16.86 2.15
CA ARG A 287 11.91 16.69 0.68
C ARG A 287 13.38 16.59 0.30
N VAL A 288 13.73 15.70 -0.65
CA VAL A 288 15.12 15.53 -1.13
C VAL A 288 15.54 16.80 -1.88
N THR A 289 16.34 17.66 -1.26
CA THR A 289 16.85 18.89 -1.91
C THR A 289 18.13 18.65 -2.70
N GLN A 290 18.88 17.59 -2.38
CA GLN A 290 20.12 17.24 -3.07
C GLN A 290 20.31 15.73 -3.13
N LEU A 291 20.85 15.27 -4.26
CA LEU A 291 21.40 13.94 -4.47
C LEU A 291 22.84 14.07 -4.96
N THR A 292 23.79 13.45 -4.28
CA THR A 292 25.19 13.36 -4.70
C THR A 292 25.46 11.95 -5.20
N LEU A 293 25.82 11.84 -6.48
CA LEU A 293 26.04 10.57 -7.15
C LEU A 293 27.46 9.99 -6.88
N PRO A 294 27.68 8.69 -7.13
CA PRO A 294 29.00 8.04 -6.97
C PRO A 294 30.17 8.71 -7.69
N THR A 295 29.90 9.48 -8.75
CA THR A 295 30.88 10.25 -9.53
C THR A 295 31.24 11.61 -8.91
N GLY A 296 30.62 11.97 -7.78
CA GLY A 296 30.65 13.32 -7.22
C GLY A 296 29.73 14.31 -7.92
N LEU A 297 28.94 13.89 -8.92
CA LEU A 297 27.95 14.76 -9.55
C LEU A 297 26.85 15.11 -8.54
N VAL A 298 26.66 16.41 -8.31
CA VAL A 298 25.55 16.94 -7.51
C VAL A 298 24.35 17.24 -8.41
N VAL A 299 23.21 16.69 -8.02
CA VAL A 299 21.87 17.00 -8.53
C VAL A 299 21.11 17.73 -7.42
N GLY A 300 20.58 18.92 -7.71
CA GLY A 300 19.78 19.73 -6.80
C GLY A 300 18.31 19.79 -7.21
N TYR A 301 17.40 19.80 -6.25
CA TYR A 301 15.96 19.87 -6.46
C TYR A 301 15.38 21.13 -5.82
N LEU A 302 14.74 21.97 -6.64
CA LEU A 302 14.05 23.18 -6.20
C LEU A 302 12.55 22.89 -6.16
N TYR A 303 11.92 23.15 -5.02
CA TYR A 303 10.50 22.97 -4.79
C TYR A 303 9.77 24.30 -4.65
N ASP A 304 8.51 24.34 -5.08
CA ASP A 304 7.60 25.41 -4.72
C ASP A 304 6.90 25.17 -3.37
N SER A 305 5.98 26.07 -3.05
CA SER A 305 5.15 26.05 -1.84
C SER A 305 4.13 24.91 -1.82
N ASP A 306 3.84 24.28 -2.97
CA ASP A 306 2.99 23.09 -3.10
C ASP A 306 3.79 21.78 -3.02
N SER A 307 5.11 21.85 -2.80
CA SER A 307 6.04 20.73 -2.86
C SER A 307 6.12 20.03 -4.22
N ARG A 308 5.88 20.77 -5.30
CA ARG A 308 6.14 20.34 -6.68
C ARG A 308 7.58 20.73 -7.04
N VAL A 309 8.29 19.86 -7.77
CA VAL A 309 9.64 20.20 -8.27
C VAL A 309 9.49 21.23 -9.39
N VAL A 310 9.99 22.44 -9.17
CA VAL A 310 10.00 23.53 -10.16
C VAL A 310 11.37 23.75 -10.79
N GLY A 311 12.42 23.14 -10.23
CA GLY A 311 13.77 23.19 -10.79
C GLY A 311 14.58 21.93 -10.54
N LEU A 312 15.32 21.48 -11.56
CA LEU A 312 16.29 20.39 -11.48
C LEU A 312 17.67 20.94 -11.87
N GLN A 313 18.57 21.03 -10.89
CA GLN A 313 19.90 21.62 -11.05
C GLN A 313 20.94 20.52 -11.23
N VAL A 314 21.78 20.63 -12.25
CA VAL A 314 22.87 19.66 -12.49
C VAL A 314 24.00 20.34 -13.28
N ALA A 315 25.25 20.11 -12.87
CA ALA A 315 26.45 20.69 -13.50
C ALA A 315 26.39 22.22 -13.74
N GLY A 316 25.76 22.97 -12.82
CA GLY A 316 25.56 24.42 -12.93
C GLY A 316 24.43 24.88 -13.87
N GLN A 317 23.77 23.96 -14.55
CA GLN A 317 22.58 24.23 -15.38
C GLN A 317 21.29 23.92 -14.60
N THR A 318 20.13 24.41 -15.04
CA THR A 318 18.84 24.18 -14.34
C THR A 318 17.68 24.00 -15.33
N VAL A 319 17.06 22.82 -15.35
CA VAL A 319 15.75 22.62 -16.01
C VAL A 319 14.67 23.26 -15.16
N GLN A 320 13.74 23.97 -15.76
CA GLN A 320 12.58 24.55 -15.08
C GLN A 320 11.32 23.74 -15.40
N PHE A 321 10.48 23.48 -14.39
CA PHE A 321 9.17 22.86 -14.53
C PHE A 321 8.12 23.89 -14.11
N ILE A 322 7.25 24.27 -15.05
CA ILE A 322 6.29 25.34 -14.85
C ILE A 322 4.89 24.73 -14.81
N TYR A 323 4.21 24.93 -13.68
CA TYR A 323 2.83 24.52 -13.47
C TYR A 323 1.90 25.70 -13.74
N SER A 324 0.72 25.42 -14.29
CA SER A 324 -0.33 26.43 -14.43
C SER A 324 -1.02 26.72 -13.08
N GLU A 325 -1.84 27.78 -13.07
CA GLU A 325 -2.73 28.11 -11.95
C GLU A 325 -3.72 26.97 -11.62
N GLN A 326 -3.92 26.05 -12.57
CA GLN A 326 -4.78 24.86 -12.43
C GLN A 326 -4.02 23.63 -11.89
N ASP A 327 -2.82 23.78 -11.32
CA ASP A 327 -1.98 22.69 -10.76
C ASP A 327 -1.42 21.66 -11.77
N LEU A 328 -1.50 21.94 -13.07
CA LEU A 328 -1.05 21.01 -14.11
C LEU A 328 0.32 21.45 -14.66
N LEU A 329 1.22 20.49 -14.89
CA LEU A 329 2.51 20.78 -15.56
C LEU A 329 2.24 21.28 -16.98
N ALA A 330 2.60 22.53 -17.23
CA ALA A 330 2.31 23.29 -18.44
C ALA A 330 3.56 23.49 -19.32
N GLU A 331 4.76 23.64 -18.74
CA GLU A 331 6.01 23.68 -19.52
C GLU A 331 7.18 22.97 -18.82
N ILE A 332 8.09 22.43 -19.62
CA ILE A 332 9.45 22.04 -19.23
C ILE A 332 10.43 22.89 -20.06
N ARG A 333 11.31 23.67 -19.41
CA ARG A 333 12.32 24.49 -20.10
C ARG A 333 13.71 23.96 -19.80
N TYR A 334 14.43 23.55 -20.84
CA TYR A 334 15.80 23.04 -20.75
C TYR A 334 16.84 24.17 -20.88
N PRO A 335 18.01 24.06 -20.23
CA PRO A 335 19.10 25.05 -20.28
C PRO A 335 19.63 25.40 -21.68
N ASN A 336 19.47 24.49 -22.65
CA ASN A 336 19.82 24.71 -24.06
C ASN A 336 18.77 25.56 -24.82
N GLY A 337 17.73 26.04 -24.13
CA GLY A 337 16.64 26.84 -24.70
C GLY A 337 15.58 26.00 -25.45
N VAL A 338 15.62 24.67 -25.37
CA VAL A 338 14.49 23.82 -25.79
C VAL A 338 13.37 23.93 -24.75
N THR A 339 12.13 24.07 -25.19
CA THR A 339 10.95 24.11 -24.32
C THR A 339 9.91 23.10 -24.79
N GLU A 340 9.39 22.28 -23.87
CA GLU A 340 8.19 21.45 -24.09
C GLU A 340 6.98 22.15 -23.47
N HIS A 341 5.93 22.39 -24.25
CA HIS A 341 4.65 22.93 -23.80
C HIS A 341 3.62 21.79 -23.74
N HIS A 342 2.93 21.65 -22.61
CA HIS A 342 2.00 20.57 -22.29
C HIS A 342 0.56 21.08 -22.16
N GLN A 343 -0.39 20.44 -22.85
CA GLN A 343 -1.82 20.65 -22.63
C GLN A 343 -2.41 19.44 -21.91
N ARG A 344 -2.98 19.66 -20.71
CA ARG A 344 -3.47 18.61 -19.80
C ARG A 344 -4.80 19.01 -19.17
N SER A 345 -5.56 18.03 -18.70
CA SER A 345 -6.70 18.23 -17.78
C SER A 345 -6.80 17.04 -16.82
N HIS A 346 -7.34 17.27 -15.62
CA HIS A 346 -7.39 16.23 -14.59
C HIS A 346 -8.29 15.03 -14.93
N THR A 347 -9.29 15.19 -15.81
CA THR A 347 -10.19 14.10 -16.22
C THR A 347 -9.92 13.58 -17.64
N GLU A 348 -8.88 14.10 -18.32
CA GLU A 348 -8.57 13.78 -19.72
C GLU A 348 -7.05 13.64 -20.00
N GLY A 349 -6.24 13.49 -18.95
CA GLY A 349 -4.80 13.18 -19.06
C GLY A 349 -3.95 14.25 -19.74
N LEU A 350 -2.97 13.81 -20.53
CA LEU A 350 -2.14 14.63 -21.41
C LEU A 350 -2.70 14.57 -22.81
N GLN A 351 -2.94 15.72 -23.45
CA GLN A 351 -3.63 15.81 -24.74
C GLN A 351 -2.71 16.24 -25.89
N HIS A 352 -1.76 17.13 -25.61
CA HIS A 352 -0.82 17.66 -26.60
C HIS A 352 0.52 18.01 -25.95
N VAL A 353 1.63 17.67 -26.61
CA VAL A 353 2.99 18.13 -26.31
C VAL A 353 3.57 18.77 -27.56
N ARG A 354 4.05 20.01 -27.44
CA ARG A 354 4.75 20.73 -28.51
C ARG A 354 6.13 21.14 -28.01
N VAL A 355 7.18 20.76 -28.73
CA VAL A 355 8.58 21.09 -28.36
C VAL A 355 9.20 22.01 -29.39
N GLU A 356 9.78 23.10 -28.92
CA GLU A 356 10.46 24.08 -29.77
C GLU A 356 11.87 24.38 -29.25
N ASN A 357 12.74 24.87 -30.14
CA ASN A 357 14.04 25.41 -29.76
C ASN A 357 13.96 26.91 -29.40
N ALA A 358 15.09 27.48 -28.99
CA ALA A 358 15.21 28.89 -28.59
C ALA A 358 14.86 29.94 -29.66
N GLN A 359 14.57 29.54 -30.90
CA GLN A 359 14.09 30.42 -31.98
C GLN A 359 12.64 30.14 -32.39
N GLY A 360 11.88 29.36 -31.60
CA GLY A 360 10.50 28.96 -31.93
C GLY A 360 10.41 27.97 -33.10
N ARG A 361 11.50 27.25 -33.41
CA ARG A 361 11.48 26.18 -34.41
C ARG A 361 10.98 24.89 -33.75
N LEU A 362 9.88 24.36 -34.28
CA LEU A 362 9.32 23.06 -33.91
C LEU A 362 10.35 21.93 -34.04
N LEU A 363 10.49 21.13 -32.98
CA LEU A 363 11.35 19.93 -32.87
C LEU A 363 10.54 18.64 -32.69
N SER A 364 9.39 18.73 -32.02
CA SER A 364 8.46 17.62 -31.76
C SER A 364 7.04 18.16 -31.64
N GLU A 365 6.06 17.38 -32.10
CA GLU A 365 4.64 17.65 -31.80
C GLU A 365 3.92 16.31 -31.68
N GLN A 366 3.26 16.09 -30.54
CA GLN A 366 2.63 14.84 -30.17
C GLN A 366 1.21 15.08 -29.65
N TYR A 367 0.24 14.29 -30.13
CA TYR A 367 -1.17 14.38 -29.75
C TYR A 367 -1.67 13.05 -29.21
N TYR A 368 -2.57 13.14 -28.24
CA TYR A 368 -3.11 12.03 -27.46
C TYR A 368 -4.62 12.23 -27.28
N ALA A 369 -5.42 11.17 -27.40
CA ALA A 369 -6.85 11.24 -27.12
C ALA A 369 -7.34 9.94 -26.49
N TYR A 370 -8.11 10.04 -25.39
CA TYR A 370 -8.57 8.91 -24.60
C TYR A 370 -10.01 8.49 -24.98
N ASP A 371 -10.38 7.25 -24.67
CA ASP A 371 -11.76 6.77 -24.75
C ASP A 371 -12.54 7.01 -23.44
N SER A 372 -13.78 6.52 -23.37
CA SER A 372 -14.62 6.65 -22.18
C SER A 372 -14.17 5.83 -20.97
N TRP A 373 -13.07 5.06 -21.08
CA TRP A 373 -12.46 4.27 -20.01
C TRP A 373 -11.09 4.84 -19.59
N ASP A 374 -10.78 6.07 -20.03
CA ASP A 374 -9.49 6.75 -19.84
C ASP A 374 -8.31 6.01 -20.51
N ARG A 375 -8.58 5.18 -21.53
CA ARG A 375 -7.55 4.48 -22.31
C ARG A 375 -7.18 5.27 -23.55
N LEU A 376 -5.89 5.37 -23.85
CA LEU A 376 -5.36 6.05 -25.02
C LEU A 376 -5.93 5.39 -26.29
N SER A 377 -6.82 6.10 -26.98
CA SER A 377 -7.54 5.63 -28.17
C SER A 377 -6.84 6.06 -29.47
N ARG A 378 -6.05 7.14 -29.41
CA ARG A 378 -5.25 7.67 -30.52
C ARG A 378 -3.93 8.23 -30.00
N TYR A 379 -2.88 8.03 -30.80
CA TYR A 379 -1.57 8.63 -30.61
C TYR A 379 -1.06 9.14 -31.96
N GLN A 380 -0.53 10.36 -31.98
CA GLN A 380 0.16 10.93 -33.14
C GLN A 380 1.48 11.55 -32.70
N ASP A 381 2.54 11.34 -33.48
CA ASP A 381 3.82 12.06 -33.42
C ASP A 381 4.14 12.56 -34.84
N VAL A 382 4.24 13.88 -34.98
CA VAL A 382 4.40 14.54 -36.29
C VAL A 382 5.77 14.28 -36.90
N ALA A 383 6.83 14.09 -36.10
CA ALA A 383 8.19 13.91 -36.60
C ALA A 383 8.47 12.46 -37.02
N SER A 384 8.03 11.47 -36.23
CA SER A 384 8.11 10.05 -36.60
C SER A 384 7.04 9.64 -37.64
N ARG A 385 6.09 10.54 -37.92
CA ARG A 385 4.90 10.36 -38.78
C ARG A 385 3.93 9.26 -38.29
N GLN A 386 4.08 8.78 -37.05
CA GLN A 386 3.11 7.87 -36.46
C GLN A 386 1.77 8.62 -36.27
N ASN A 387 0.67 8.08 -36.79
CA ASN A 387 -0.68 8.55 -36.47
C ASN A 387 -1.61 7.35 -36.39
N VAL A 388 -1.77 6.80 -35.19
CA VAL A 388 -2.41 5.50 -34.95
C VAL A 388 -3.68 5.64 -34.13
N LYS A 389 -4.66 4.80 -34.46
CA LYS A 389 -5.76 4.44 -33.56
C LYS A 389 -5.36 3.16 -32.83
N LEU A 390 -5.55 3.15 -31.51
CA LEU A 390 -5.41 1.96 -30.68
C LEU A 390 -6.79 1.30 -30.50
N THR A 391 -6.83 -0.03 -30.44
CA THR A 391 -8.04 -0.80 -30.14
C THR A 391 -7.78 -1.77 -29.01
N TYR A 392 -8.81 -1.99 -28.18
CA TYR A 392 -8.75 -2.84 -26.99
C TYR A 392 -9.91 -3.84 -27.00
N ASP A 393 -9.82 -4.87 -26.17
CA ASP A 393 -10.97 -5.68 -25.78
C ASP A 393 -11.68 -5.11 -24.53
N ASP A 394 -12.67 -5.85 -24.04
CA ASP A 394 -13.47 -5.47 -22.88
C ASP A 394 -12.70 -5.58 -21.56
N GLU A 395 -11.56 -6.29 -21.52
CA GLU A 395 -10.65 -6.26 -20.37
C GLU A 395 -9.58 -5.16 -20.46
N SER A 396 -9.56 -4.41 -21.55
CA SER A 396 -8.56 -3.36 -21.86
C SER A 396 -7.21 -3.87 -22.33
N ARG A 397 -7.13 -5.12 -22.79
CA ARG A 397 -5.91 -5.64 -23.44
C ARG A 397 -5.85 -5.12 -24.88
N LEU A 398 -4.69 -4.70 -25.35
CA LEU A 398 -4.51 -4.04 -26.66
C LEU A 398 -4.69 -5.04 -27.82
N THR A 399 -5.81 -4.96 -28.55
CA THR A 399 -6.09 -5.85 -29.70
C THR A 399 -5.42 -5.40 -30.99
N GLY A 400 -5.03 -4.14 -31.13
CA GLY A 400 -4.33 -3.67 -32.33
C GLY A 400 -3.92 -2.21 -32.33
N VAL A 401 -2.96 -1.94 -33.22
CA VAL A 401 -2.49 -0.60 -33.60
C VAL A 401 -2.82 -0.43 -35.08
N ILE A 402 -3.58 0.60 -35.42
CA ILE A 402 -4.10 0.84 -36.78
C ILE A 402 -3.62 2.21 -37.25
N ASP A 403 -2.83 2.24 -38.33
CA ASP A 403 -2.45 3.49 -38.98
C ASP A 403 -3.70 4.19 -39.54
N THR A 404 -3.87 5.47 -39.23
CA THR A 404 -5.13 6.19 -39.50
C THR A 404 -5.28 6.65 -40.94
N GLN A 405 -4.18 6.75 -41.69
CA GLN A 405 -4.18 7.22 -43.08
C GLN A 405 -4.50 6.07 -44.04
N THR A 406 -3.77 4.97 -43.91
CA THR A 406 -3.91 3.74 -44.70
C THR A 406 -5.07 2.86 -44.22
N ARG A 407 -5.49 3.03 -42.96
CA ARG A 407 -6.45 2.16 -42.23
C ARG A 407 -5.98 0.70 -42.09
N GLN A 408 -4.68 0.45 -42.24
CA GLN A 408 -4.08 -0.87 -42.06
C GLN A 408 -3.61 -1.07 -40.61
N SER A 409 -3.77 -2.29 -40.10
CA SER A 409 -3.27 -2.65 -38.77
C SER A 409 -1.77 -2.92 -38.84
N THR A 410 -0.96 -2.06 -38.22
CA THR A 410 0.49 -2.22 -38.11
C THR A 410 0.87 -3.28 -37.09
N GLU A 411 0.09 -3.36 -35.99
CA GLU A 411 0.19 -4.42 -34.98
C GLU A 411 -1.21 -5.01 -34.72
N ARG A 412 -1.27 -6.31 -34.41
CA ARG A 412 -2.49 -7.05 -34.07
C ARG A 412 -2.23 -8.12 -33.01
N PHE A 413 -3.10 -8.21 -32.01
CA PHE A 413 -3.02 -9.18 -30.94
C PHE A 413 -4.38 -9.83 -30.72
N SER A 414 -4.39 -11.09 -30.29
CA SER A 414 -5.57 -11.74 -29.74
C SER A 414 -5.22 -12.54 -28.50
N TYR A 415 -6.19 -12.73 -27.62
CA TYR A 415 -6.00 -13.35 -26.31
C TYR A 415 -6.85 -14.61 -26.14
N ASP A 416 -6.41 -15.52 -25.27
CA ASP A 416 -7.20 -16.67 -24.83
C ASP A 416 -8.24 -16.27 -23.76
N VAL A 417 -8.97 -17.24 -23.23
CA VAL A 417 -10.04 -17.01 -22.22
C VAL A 417 -9.53 -16.66 -20.82
N LYS A 418 -8.23 -16.75 -20.52
CA LYS A 418 -7.61 -16.15 -19.32
C LYS A 418 -7.04 -14.76 -19.61
N GLY A 419 -6.59 -14.50 -20.84
CA GLY A 419 -5.90 -13.28 -21.25
C GLY A 419 -4.46 -13.49 -21.71
N ASN A 420 -3.99 -14.74 -21.84
CA ASN A 420 -2.69 -15.02 -22.44
C ASN A 420 -2.71 -14.69 -23.94
N LEU A 421 -1.55 -14.40 -24.52
CA LEU A 421 -1.42 -14.15 -25.95
C LEU A 421 -1.74 -15.42 -26.76
N ASN A 422 -2.66 -15.30 -27.71
CA ASN A 422 -3.11 -16.37 -28.61
C ASN A 422 -2.64 -16.12 -30.06
N THR A 423 -2.56 -14.87 -30.51
CA THR A 423 -1.83 -14.49 -31.74
C THR A 423 -1.09 -13.17 -31.57
N ILE A 424 0.06 -13.06 -32.26
CA ILE A 424 0.83 -11.81 -32.43
C ILE A 424 1.06 -11.61 -33.93
N ASN A 425 0.57 -10.50 -34.47
CA ASN A 425 0.64 -10.11 -35.89
C ASN A 425 0.14 -11.19 -36.88
N GLY A 426 -0.74 -12.08 -36.42
CA GLY A 426 -1.29 -13.21 -37.18
C GLY A 426 -0.51 -14.52 -37.04
N TYR A 427 0.64 -14.53 -36.37
CA TYR A 427 1.32 -15.76 -35.97
C TYR A 427 0.63 -16.35 -34.73
N PRO A 428 0.35 -17.66 -34.70
CA PRO A 428 -0.21 -18.32 -33.52
C PRO A 428 0.83 -18.41 -32.41
N VAL A 429 0.36 -18.21 -31.18
CA VAL A 429 1.13 -18.38 -29.95
C VAL A 429 0.67 -19.67 -29.27
N VAL A 430 1.61 -20.51 -28.84
CA VAL A 430 1.34 -21.70 -28.04
C VAL A 430 1.74 -21.39 -26.60
N VAL A 431 0.78 -21.53 -25.69
CA VAL A 431 0.91 -21.22 -24.27
C VAL A 431 0.75 -22.51 -23.46
N GLY A 432 1.57 -22.70 -22.43
CA GLY A 432 1.53 -23.89 -21.59
C GLY A 432 0.62 -23.79 -20.36
N LEU A 433 0.80 -24.74 -19.43
CA LEU A 433 -0.06 -24.84 -18.24
C LEU A 433 0.22 -23.73 -17.21
N MET A 434 1.37 -23.09 -17.29
CA MET A 434 1.82 -22.02 -16.39
C MET A 434 1.88 -20.66 -17.11
N ASP A 435 1.05 -20.47 -18.16
CA ASP A 435 1.02 -19.28 -19.03
C ASP A 435 2.33 -19.03 -19.81
N GLU A 436 3.22 -20.02 -19.89
CA GLU A 436 4.53 -19.86 -20.51
C GLU A 436 4.43 -19.93 -22.04
N VAL A 437 5.05 -18.96 -22.74
CA VAL A 437 4.98 -18.84 -24.21
C VAL A 437 5.96 -19.82 -24.84
N GLN A 438 5.49 -21.02 -25.16
CA GLN A 438 6.32 -22.11 -25.68
C GLN A 438 6.69 -21.95 -27.16
N GLN A 439 5.83 -21.31 -27.97
CA GLN A 439 6.08 -21.09 -29.41
C GLN A 439 5.34 -19.85 -29.94
N ILE A 440 5.97 -19.11 -30.86
CA ILE A 440 5.33 -18.07 -31.68
C ILE A 440 5.63 -18.39 -33.15
N GLY A 441 4.61 -18.78 -33.92
CA GLY A 441 4.76 -19.15 -35.34
C GLY A 441 5.76 -20.30 -35.54
N ARG A 442 7.01 -19.98 -35.94
CA ARG A 442 8.13 -20.93 -36.09
C ARG A 442 9.21 -20.82 -35.02
N MET A 443 9.16 -19.81 -34.15
CA MET A 443 10.10 -19.63 -33.05
C MET A 443 9.64 -20.47 -31.85
N SER A 444 10.49 -21.37 -31.36
CA SER A 444 10.24 -22.09 -30.10
C SER A 444 11.07 -21.51 -28.96
N VAL A 445 10.51 -21.58 -27.77
CA VAL A 445 11.08 -21.15 -26.49
C VAL A 445 11.23 -22.40 -25.61
N ARG A 446 12.18 -22.40 -24.67
CA ARG A 446 12.30 -23.45 -23.66
C ARG A 446 12.45 -22.85 -22.27
N TYR A 447 11.83 -23.51 -21.30
CA TYR A 447 11.81 -23.14 -19.89
C TYR A 447 12.51 -24.20 -19.05
N ASP A 448 13.02 -23.82 -17.88
CA ASP A 448 13.38 -24.74 -16.80
C ASP A 448 12.15 -25.17 -15.96
N ALA A 449 12.38 -25.97 -14.91
CA ALA A 449 11.33 -26.40 -13.98
C ALA A 449 10.81 -25.28 -13.05
N LEU A 450 11.49 -24.12 -13.00
CA LEU A 450 11.07 -22.97 -12.20
C LEU A 450 10.15 -22.05 -12.99
N GLY A 451 10.23 -22.06 -14.32
CA GLY A 451 9.53 -21.15 -15.22
C GLY A 451 10.42 -20.04 -15.79
N ASN A 452 11.72 -20.28 -15.95
CA ASN A 452 12.64 -19.31 -16.56
C ASN A 452 13.01 -19.71 -17.99
N VAL A 453 13.01 -18.76 -18.93
CA VAL A 453 13.34 -18.99 -20.35
C VAL A 453 14.83 -19.30 -20.52
N VAL A 454 15.21 -20.58 -20.51
CA VAL A 454 16.59 -21.04 -20.73
C VAL A 454 17.03 -21.01 -22.20
N ARG A 455 16.09 -20.88 -23.15
CA ARG A 455 16.42 -20.77 -24.59
C ARG A 455 15.35 -20.06 -25.39
N LEU A 456 15.75 -19.13 -26.25
CA LEU A 456 14.92 -18.56 -27.30
C LEU A 456 15.75 -18.15 -28.53
N ASN A 457 15.07 -17.84 -29.62
CA ASN A 457 15.67 -17.03 -30.69
C ASN A 457 15.40 -15.54 -30.39
N GLY A 458 16.31 -14.67 -30.78
CA GLY A 458 16.15 -13.22 -30.78
C GLY A 458 16.69 -12.58 -32.07
N PRO A 459 16.61 -11.24 -32.21
CA PRO A 459 17.04 -10.53 -33.41
C PRO A 459 18.55 -10.67 -33.69
N LYS A 460 19.35 -11.03 -32.68
CA LYS A 460 20.81 -11.28 -32.78
C LYS A 460 21.19 -12.77 -32.80
N GLY A 461 20.24 -13.64 -33.14
CA GLY A 461 20.46 -15.09 -33.25
C GLY A 461 19.91 -15.88 -32.08
N LYS A 462 20.53 -17.01 -31.75
CA LYS A 462 20.09 -17.89 -30.65
C LYS A 462 20.67 -17.39 -29.33
N LEU A 463 19.84 -17.40 -28.29
CA LEU A 463 20.22 -17.09 -26.91
C LEU A 463 20.02 -18.33 -26.05
N TYR A 464 21.01 -18.67 -25.24
CA TYR A 464 20.90 -19.66 -24.16
C TYR A 464 21.15 -18.95 -22.84
N LEU A 465 20.26 -19.15 -21.87
CA LEU A 465 20.19 -18.36 -20.65
C LEU A 465 20.40 -19.26 -19.43
N SER A 466 21.19 -18.80 -18.48
CA SER A 466 21.44 -19.48 -17.22
C SER A 466 20.98 -18.61 -16.07
N PHE A 467 20.22 -19.20 -15.16
CA PHE A 467 19.67 -18.52 -13.99
C PHE A 467 20.23 -19.13 -12.69
N ALA A 468 20.31 -18.33 -11.63
CA ALA A 468 20.60 -18.79 -10.28
C ALA A 468 19.37 -19.47 -9.62
N ARG A 469 19.47 -19.95 -8.38
CA ARG A 469 18.36 -20.66 -7.69
C ARG A 469 17.19 -19.75 -7.31
N ASN A 470 17.48 -18.50 -7.00
CA ASN A 470 16.58 -17.36 -6.91
C ASN A 470 16.20 -16.79 -8.30
N SER A 471 16.36 -17.60 -9.36
CA SER A 471 16.17 -17.30 -10.78
C SER A 471 16.86 -16.07 -11.36
N THR A 472 17.87 -15.48 -10.70
CA THR A 472 18.63 -14.36 -11.27
C THR A 472 19.31 -14.73 -12.58
N LEU A 473 19.11 -13.96 -13.66
CA LEU A 473 19.80 -14.18 -14.93
C LEU A 473 21.31 -13.92 -14.76
N THR A 474 22.11 -14.97 -14.60
CA THR A 474 23.55 -14.90 -14.32
C THR A 474 24.39 -14.94 -15.59
N SER A 475 23.90 -15.56 -16.68
CA SER A 475 24.57 -15.48 -17.98
C SER A 475 23.65 -15.66 -19.19
N VAL A 476 24.05 -15.08 -20.33
CA VAL A 476 23.49 -15.37 -21.65
C VAL A 476 24.63 -15.73 -22.62
N GLU A 477 24.56 -16.91 -23.21
CA GLU A 477 25.38 -17.28 -24.37
C GLU A 477 24.75 -16.71 -25.65
N THR A 478 25.55 -15.97 -26.40
CA THR A 478 25.22 -15.38 -27.69
C THR A 478 26.15 -15.94 -28.78
N GLN A 479 25.84 -15.69 -30.06
CA GLN A 479 26.75 -16.05 -31.16
C GLN A 479 28.13 -15.35 -31.09
N MET A 480 28.27 -14.30 -30.27
CA MET A 480 29.51 -13.54 -30.07
C MET A 480 30.23 -13.90 -28.76
N GLY A 481 29.71 -14.83 -27.97
CA GLY A 481 30.27 -15.24 -26.67
C GLY A 481 29.28 -15.13 -25.51
N THR A 482 29.75 -15.50 -24.31
CA THR A 482 28.95 -15.57 -23.08
C THR A 482 29.07 -14.30 -22.24
N TRP A 483 27.96 -13.58 -22.10
CA TRP A 483 27.82 -12.48 -21.16
C TRP A 483 27.44 -13.00 -19.78
N ARG A 484 28.01 -12.41 -18.73
CA ARG A 484 27.71 -12.68 -17.32
C ARG A 484 27.23 -11.41 -16.65
N TYR A 485 26.36 -11.55 -15.64
CA TYR A 485 25.74 -10.45 -14.91
C TYR A 485 25.88 -10.69 -13.40
N GLU A 486 26.17 -9.63 -12.65
CA GLU A 486 26.34 -9.66 -11.19
C GLU A 486 25.38 -8.67 -10.53
N TYR A 487 24.92 -8.99 -9.33
CA TYR A 487 23.81 -8.32 -8.65
C TYR A 487 24.17 -8.04 -7.17
N ASP A 488 23.56 -7.00 -6.59
CA ASP A 488 23.70 -6.69 -5.17
C ASP A 488 22.74 -7.50 -4.28
N GLY A 489 22.90 -7.36 -2.97
CA GLY A 489 22.07 -8.04 -1.97
C GLY A 489 20.58 -7.71 -2.00
N ILE A 490 20.13 -6.74 -2.82
CA ILE A 490 18.70 -6.46 -3.06
C ILE A 490 18.24 -6.80 -4.48
N GLY A 491 19.05 -7.53 -5.25
CA GLY A 491 18.70 -8.05 -6.57
C GLY A 491 18.87 -7.05 -7.72
N ARG A 492 19.46 -5.88 -7.49
CA ARG A 492 19.77 -4.92 -8.58
C ARG A 492 21.03 -5.35 -9.31
N ARG A 493 21.03 -5.24 -10.63
CA ARG A 493 22.22 -5.53 -11.44
C ARG A 493 23.29 -4.46 -11.23
N ILE A 494 24.49 -4.87 -10.87
CA ILE A 494 25.62 -3.96 -10.58
C ILE A 494 26.82 -4.14 -11.53
N SER A 495 26.87 -5.22 -12.31
CA SER A 495 27.93 -5.44 -13.31
C SER A 495 27.44 -6.35 -14.44
N LYS A 496 28.00 -6.18 -15.65
CA LYS A 496 27.92 -7.17 -16.73
C LYS A 496 29.18 -7.19 -17.60
N THR A 497 29.57 -8.35 -18.11
CA THR A 497 30.80 -8.51 -18.91
C THR A 497 30.80 -9.78 -19.78
N ASN A 498 31.50 -9.75 -20.92
CA ASN A 498 31.85 -10.93 -21.70
C ASN A 498 33.32 -11.38 -21.51
N GLY A 499 34.09 -10.69 -20.66
CA GLY A 499 35.53 -10.89 -20.45
C GLY A 499 36.43 -9.89 -21.19
N THR A 500 35.93 -9.24 -22.24
CA THR A 500 36.61 -8.17 -22.98
C THR A 500 35.96 -6.82 -22.65
N GLU A 501 34.66 -6.71 -22.87
CA GLU A 501 33.84 -5.55 -22.55
C GLU A 501 33.27 -5.67 -21.12
N LYS A 502 33.11 -4.55 -20.40
CA LYS A 502 32.54 -4.52 -19.04
C LYS A 502 31.71 -3.27 -18.79
N TRP A 503 30.57 -3.44 -18.13
CA TRP A 503 29.76 -2.38 -17.52
C TRP A 503 29.71 -2.57 -16.00
N LEU A 504 29.65 -1.46 -15.28
CA LEU A 504 29.36 -1.34 -13.86
C LEU A 504 28.15 -0.42 -13.69
N PHE A 505 27.30 -0.69 -12.70
CA PHE A 505 26.04 0.02 -12.46
C PHE A 505 25.91 0.39 -10.98
N SER A 506 25.63 1.66 -10.71
CA SER A 506 25.44 2.19 -9.37
C SER A 506 24.10 2.92 -9.27
N TRP A 507 23.44 2.79 -8.13
CA TRP A 507 22.01 3.04 -7.97
C TRP A 507 21.70 4.10 -6.91
N ALA A 508 20.57 4.77 -7.08
CA ALA A 508 19.82 5.44 -6.02
C ALA A 508 18.50 4.69 -5.91
N GLY A 509 18.51 3.57 -5.19
CA GLY A 509 17.34 2.70 -5.12
C GLY A 509 17.03 1.99 -6.43
N SER A 510 15.82 2.20 -6.96
CA SER A 510 15.41 1.69 -8.27
C SER A 510 15.93 2.55 -9.44
N GLN A 511 16.44 3.76 -9.18
CA GLN A 511 17.03 4.61 -10.21
C GLN A 511 18.48 4.17 -10.49
N LEU A 512 18.77 3.78 -11.73
CA LEU A 512 20.15 3.59 -12.19
C LEU A 512 20.77 4.97 -12.37
N VAL A 513 21.60 5.43 -11.43
CA VAL A 513 22.12 6.82 -11.44
C VAL A 513 23.51 6.94 -12.05
N THR A 514 24.31 5.89 -12.10
CA THR A 514 25.58 5.89 -12.83
C THR A 514 25.78 4.55 -13.55
N GLU A 515 26.17 4.60 -14.83
CA GLU A 515 26.82 3.48 -15.51
C GLU A 515 28.27 3.84 -15.86
N THR A 516 29.19 2.88 -15.74
CA THR A 516 30.59 3.00 -16.19
C THR A 516 30.90 1.84 -17.12
N TYR A 517 31.43 2.10 -18.32
CA TYR A 517 31.70 1.03 -19.29
C TYR A 517 33.03 1.13 -20.03
N GLN A 518 33.58 -0.04 -20.38
CA GLN A 518 34.83 -0.24 -21.12
C GLN A 518 34.60 -1.27 -22.23
N TYR A 519 35.08 -0.98 -23.44
CA TYR A 519 34.95 -1.89 -24.59
C TYR A 519 36.06 -2.94 -24.68
N GLU A 520 37.21 -2.71 -24.05
CA GLU A 520 38.32 -3.66 -24.00
C GLU A 520 39.15 -3.47 -22.71
N PRO A 521 39.89 -4.48 -22.24
CA PRO A 521 40.66 -4.40 -21.01
C PRO A 521 41.76 -3.33 -21.10
N GLY A 522 41.66 -2.29 -20.26
CA GLY A 522 42.60 -1.18 -20.23
C GLY A 522 42.18 0.05 -21.05
N ALA A 523 41.07 0.00 -21.80
CA ALA A 523 40.51 1.18 -22.44
C ALA A 523 40.03 2.22 -21.40
N PRO A 524 40.06 3.52 -21.72
CA PRO A 524 39.44 4.57 -20.90
C PRO A 524 37.96 4.24 -20.64
N ALA A 525 37.56 4.26 -19.36
CA ALA A 525 36.18 4.01 -18.98
C ALA A 525 35.29 5.21 -19.34
N ILE A 526 34.20 4.97 -20.05
CA ILE A 526 33.17 5.97 -20.31
C ILE A 526 32.21 5.93 -19.13
N VAL A 527 32.14 7.05 -18.41
CA VAL A 527 31.28 7.23 -17.23
C VAL A 527 30.09 8.10 -17.62
N ARG A 528 28.89 7.61 -17.29
CA ARG A 528 27.63 8.29 -17.53
C ARG A 528 26.78 8.34 -16.28
N ASP A 529 26.35 9.53 -15.90
CA ASP A 529 25.38 9.75 -14.82
C ASP A 529 23.98 10.00 -15.40
N TYR A 530 22.96 9.38 -14.83
CA TYR A 530 21.55 9.63 -15.16
C TYR A 530 20.89 10.49 -14.09
N VAL A 531 20.01 11.40 -14.52
CA VAL A 531 19.35 12.38 -13.65
C VAL A 531 17.84 12.22 -13.74
N TYR A 532 17.20 12.03 -12.59
CA TYR A 532 15.76 11.78 -12.46
C TYR A 532 15.11 12.87 -11.60
N LEU A 533 13.78 12.99 -11.70
CA LEU A 533 12.98 13.57 -10.62
C LEU A 533 12.88 12.56 -9.46
N PRO A 534 12.75 12.99 -8.19
CA PRO A 534 12.82 12.09 -7.03
C PRO A 534 11.77 10.97 -7.06
N ASP A 535 10.57 11.26 -7.59
CA ASP A 535 9.45 10.31 -7.66
C ASP A 535 9.37 9.52 -8.99
N SER A 536 10.41 9.53 -9.85
CA SER A 536 10.29 9.04 -11.24
C SER A 536 11.23 7.87 -11.59
N GLN A 537 10.73 6.93 -12.40
CA GLN A 537 11.54 5.89 -13.07
C GLN A 537 11.87 6.24 -14.53
N VAL A 538 11.73 7.52 -14.92
CA VAL A 538 12.12 8.06 -16.23
C VAL A 538 13.27 9.06 -16.04
N PRO A 539 14.44 8.87 -16.67
CA PRO A 539 15.52 9.85 -16.60
C PRO A 539 15.18 11.09 -17.45
N VAL A 540 15.34 12.27 -16.87
CA VAL A 540 15.14 13.57 -17.53
C VAL A 540 16.41 14.02 -18.26
N ALA A 541 17.58 13.60 -17.77
CA ALA A 541 18.87 13.95 -18.37
C ALA A 541 19.92 12.85 -18.17
N PHE A 542 21.05 12.98 -18.86
CA PHE A 542 22.28 12.29 -18.51
C PHE A 542 23.52 13.14 -18.81
N ARG A 543 24.56 12.97 -17.99
CA ARG A 543 25.89 13.54 -18.20
C ARG A 543 26.84 12.45 -18.68
N GLU A 544 27.63 12.72 -19.71
CA GLU A 544 28.68 11.83 -20.20
C GLU A 544 29.96 12.65 -20.42
N GLY A 545 31.00 12.37 -19.63
CA GLY A 545 32.15 13.27 -19.51
C GLY A 545 31.73 14.68 -19.08
N ASN A 546 32.04 15.69 -19.88
CA ASN A 546 31.62 17.09 -19.66
C ASN A 546 30.35 17.47 -20.45
N GLN A 547 29.78 16.55 -21.23
CA GLN A 547 28.57 16.79 -22.01
C GLN A 547 27.33 16.43 -21.21
N LEU A 548 26.23 17.17 -21.44
CA LEU A 548 24.97 17.05 -20.71
C LEU A 548 23.83 17.03 -21.73
N TYR A 549 22.98 16.02 -21.62
CA TYR A 549 21.95 15.70 -22.59
C TYR A 549 20.58 15.60 -21.92
N TRP A 550 19.56 16.12 -22.59
CA TRP A 550 18.18 16.22 -22.07
C TRP A 550 17.27 15.24 -22.81
N MET A 551 16.42 14.51 -22.11
CA MET A 551 15.55 13.48 -22.69
C MET A 551 14.08 13.90 -22.73
N GLN A 552 13.42 13.70 -23.88
CA GLN A 552 11.95 13.74 -24.01
C GLN A 552 11.38 12.32 -23.88
N ALA A 553 10.31 12.14 -23.12
CA ALA A 553 9.55 10.89 -23.01
C ALA A 553 8.12 11.02 -23.58
N ASP A 554 7.54 9.92 -24.06
CA ASP A 554 6.11 9.81 -24.36
C ASP A 554 5.25 9.52 -23.11
N VAL A 555 3.93 9.37 -23.26
CA VAL A 555 2.99 9.04 -22.18
C VAL A 555 3.28 7.71 -21.45
N ARG A 556 4.07 6.79 -22.03
CA ARG A 556 4.50 5.53 -21.41
C ARG A 556 5.81 5.68 -20.63
N GLY A 557 6.37 6.88 -20.58
CA GLY A 557 7.72 7.12 -20.08
C GLY A 557 8.83 6.66 -21.05
N ALA A 558 8.49 6.33 -22.31
CA ALA A 558 9.47 5.84 -23.27
C ALA A 558 10.20 7.02 -23.93
N ILE A 559 11.54 7.00 -23.91
CA ILE A 559 12.35 8.13 -24.38
C ILE A 559 12.27 8.23 -25.91
N THR A 560 11.68 9.31 -26.44
CA THR A 560 11.49 9.47 -27.89
C THR A 560 12.57 10.34 -28.53
N ARG A 561 13.18 11.27 -27.80
CA ARG A 561 14.24 12.18 -28.29
C ARG A 561 15.28 12.47 -27.20
N VAL A 562 16.48 12.82 -27.64
CA VAL A 562 17.55 13.38 -26.79
C VAL A 562 18.13 14.64 -27.45
N PHE A 563 18.26 15.71 -26.66
CA PHE A 563 18.84 17.00 -27.05
C PHE A 563 20.24 17.20 -26.45
N ASN A 564 21.17 17.80 -27.19
CA ASN A 564 22.50 18.21 -26.68
C ASN A 564 22.48 19.62 -26.05
N GLN A 565 23.66 20.13 -25.66
CA GLN A 565 23.83 21.46 -25.05
C GLN A 565 23.44 22.61 -26.02
N GLU A 566 23.48 22.36 -27.32
CA GLU A 566 23.10 23.29 -28.40
C GLU A 566 21.61 23.24 -28.79
N GLY A 567 20.80 22.40 -28.13
CA GLY A 567 19.36 22.26 -28.41
C GLY A 567 19.04 21.46 -29.68
N GLN A 568 20.03 20.74 -30.21
CA GLN A 568 19.89 19.88 -31.38
C GLN A 568 19.46 18.47 -30.94
N ILE A 569 18.54 17.85 -31.69
CA ILE A 569 18.26 16.43 -31.53
C ILE A 569 19.51 15.65 -31.95
N VAL A 570 20.06 14.83 -31.05
CA VAL A 570 21.20 13.93 -31.30
C VAL A 570 20.78 12.45 -31.35
N TRP A 571 19.61 12.12 -30.83
CA TRP A 571 18.98 10.80 -30.94
C TRP A 571 17.46 10.94 -31.03
N HIS A 572 16.82 10.14 -31.88
CA HIS A 572 15.37 10.03 -32.00
C HIS A 572 14.97 8.59 -32.37
N GLY A 573 13.98 8.06 -31.65
CA GLY A 573 13.38 6.76 -31.93
C GLY A 573 11.86 6.77 -31.75
N SER A 574 11.23 5.69 -32.22
CA SER A 574 9.82 5.38 -31.99
C SER A 574 9.67 3.90 -31.66
N TYR A 575 8.71 3.56 -30.80
CA TYR A 575 8.50 2.20 -30.33
C TYR A 575 7.23 1.58 -30.91
N SER A 576 7.21 0.25 -31.04
CA SER A 576 5.98 -0.55 -31.13
C SER A 576 5.15 -0.44 -29.85
N ALA A 577 3.97 -1.05 -29.80
CA ALA A 577 3.16 -1.11 -28.59
C ALA A 577 3.94 -1.69 -27.40
N PHE A 578 4.63 -2.81 -27.62
CA PHE A 578 5.36 -3.58 -26.61
C PHE A 578 6.86 -3.28 -26.53
N GLY A 579 7.28 -2.11 -27.03
CA GLY A 579 8.60 -1.52 -26.75
C GLY A 579 9.72 -1.86 -27.72
N GLU A 580 9.47 -2.54 -28.84
CA GLU A 580 10.50 -2.72 -29.88
C GLU A 580 10.87 -1.36 -30.50
N LEU A 581 12.17 -1.02 -30.49
CA LEU A 581 12.68 0.27 -30.93
C LEU A 581 12.99 0.32 -32.43
N THR A 582 12.44 1.33 -33.12
CA THR A 582 12.94 1.84 -34.41
C THR A 582 13.71 3.13 -34.19
N ILE A 583 14.97 3.20 -34.63
CA ILE A 583 15.81 4.41 -34.54
C ILE A 583 15.69 5.20 -35.84
N HIS A 584 15.34 6.49 -35.74
CA HIS A 584 15.27 7.43 -36.87
C HIS A 584 16.53 8.30 -36.99
N GLN A 585 17.16 8.60 -35.84
CA GLN A 585 18.43 9.32 -35.77
C GLN A 585 19.23 8.82 -34.58
N THR A 586 20.55 8.67 -34.73
CA THR A 586 21.46 8.42 -33.60
C THR A 586 22.85 9.00 -33.85
N GLN A 587 23.39 9.66 -32.83
CA GLN A 587 24.80 10.07 -32.70
C GLN A 587 25.40 9.62 -31.36
N ILE A 588 24.57 9.02 -30.47
CA ILE A 588 24.89 8.69 -29.09
C ILE A 588 24.25 7.35 -28.69
N ARG A 589 24.83 6.64 -27.71
CA ARG A 589 24.19 5.45 -27.13
C ARG A 589 23.01 5.84 -26.24
N GLN A 590 21.83 5.28 -26.50
CA GLN A 590 20.63 5.44 -25.69
C GLN A 590 20.05 4.04 -25.35
N PRO A 591 20.00 3.64 -24.06
CA PRO A 591 19.56 2.31 -23.66
C PRO A 591 18.12 2.22 -23.11
N TRP A 592 17.45 3.34 -22.78
CA TRP A 592 16.14 3.30 -22.13
C TRP A 592 15.00 2.95 -23.10
N ARG A 593 14.08 2.09 -22.68
CA ARG A 593 13.00 1.55 -23.52
C ARG A 593 11.66 2.06 -23.01
N LEU A 594 10.74 1.20 -22.54
CA LEU A 594 9.60 1.68 -21.75
C LEU A 594 10.06 2.09 -20.33
N MET A 595 9.19 2.67 -19.51
CA MET A 595 9.55 3.10 -18.14
C MET A 595 10.24 1.97 -17.34
N GLY A 596 11.34 2.29 -16.64
CA GLY A 596 12.16 1.32 -15.89
C GLY A 596 13.10 0.44 -16.73
N GLN A 597 12.85 0.28 -18.03
CA GLN A 597 13.51 -0.71 -18.87
C GLN A 597 14.83 -0.22 -19.49
N TYR A 598 15.90 -0.99 -19.30
CA TYR A 598 17.24 -0.74 -19.84
C TYR A 598 17.65 -1.85 -20.83
N GLU A 599 18.05 -1.52 -22.05
CA GLU A 599 18.44 -2.49 -23.08
C GLU A 599 19.86 -3.03 -22.93
N ASP A 600 19.97 -4.36 -22.92
CA ASP A 600 21.21 -5.08 -23.20
C ASP A 600 21.39 -5.25 -24.70
N THR A 601 22.11 -4.29 -25.30
CA THR A 601 22.43 -4.22 -26.73
C THR A 601 23.00 -5.51 -27.32
N GLU A 602 23.65 -6.35 -26.52
CA GLU A 602 24.22 -7.64 -26.91
C GLU A 602 23.17 -8.75 -27.16
N THR A 603 22.03 -8.71 -26.48
CA THR A 603 20.94 -9.72 -26.61
C THR A 603 19.68 -9.14 -27.26
N GLY A 604 19.41 -7.85 -27.07
CA GLY A 604 18.13 -7.20 -27.33
C GLY A 604 17.11 -7.32 -26.19
N LEU A 605 17.45 -8.01 -25.10
CA LEU A 605 16.60 -8.13 -23.91
C LEU A 605 16.66 -6.86 -23.07
N TYR A 606 15.58 -6.54 -22.37
CA TYR A 606 15.50 -5.34 -21.54
C TYR A 606 15.54 -5.75 -20.06
N TYR A 607 16.57 -5.32 -19.34
CA TYR A 607 16.61 -5.44 -17.88
C TYR A 607 15.55 -4.52 -17.27
N ASN A 608 14.69 -5.06 -16.41
CA ASN A 608 13.64 -4.34 -15.70
C ASN A 608 13.61 -4.80 -14.24
N LEU A 609 14.66 -4.44 -13.50
CA LEU A 609 14.83 -4.68 -12.06
C LEU A 609 14.57 -6.14 -11.60
N ALA A 610 13.36 -6.52 -11.17
CA ALA A 610 13.05 -7.89 -10.73
C ALA A 610 13.07 -8.94 -11.86
N ARG A 611 12.96 -8.53 -13.13
CA ARG A 611 12.84 -9.45 -14.27
C ARG A 611 13.57 -8.93 -15.51
N TYR A 612 13.83 -9.83 -16.45
CA TYR A 612 14.19 -9.47 -17.82
C TYR A 612 12.97 -9.55 -18.72
N TYR A 613 12.73 -8.48 -19.47
CA TYR A 613 11.65 -8.36 -20.45
C TYR A 613 12.16 -8.67 -21.86
N CYS A 614 11.30 -9.28 -22.68
CA CYS A 614 11.61 -9.69 -24.03
C CYS A 614 10.57 -9.14 -25.01
N PRO A 615 10.87 -8.02 -25.71
CA PRO A 615 9.86 -7.27 -26.45
C PRO A 615 9.26 -8.07 -27.63
N TRP A 616 10.04 -8.94 -28.29
CA TRP A 616 9.56 -9.80 -29.38
C TRP A 616 8.83 -11.07 -28.91
N LEU A 617 8.80 -11.35 -27.60
CA LEU A 617 7.82 -12.26 -26.98
C LEU A 617 6.62 -11.49 -26.41
N THR A 618 6.74 -10.17 -26.24
CA THR A 618 5.84 -9.27 -25.49
C THR A 618 5.67 -9.63 -24.00
N THR A 619 6.57 -10.47 -23.46
CA THR A 619 6.50 -11.04 -22.09
C THR A 619 7.83 -10.95 -21.36
N TYR A 620 7.77 -11.17 -20.05
CA TYR A 620 8.94 -11.46 -19.22
C TYR A 620 9.53 -12.85 -19.47
N LEU A 621 10.80 -13.02 -19.08
CA LEU A 621 11.54 -14.28 -19.18
C LEU A 621 11.42 -15.19 -17.94
N SER A 622 10.79 -14.72 -16.87
CA SER A 622 10.53 -15.46 -15.63
C SER A 622 9.15 -15.12 -15.06
N LEU A 623 8.59 -16.04 -14.26
CA LEU A 623 7.25 -15.92 -13.67
C LEU A 623 7.06 -14.64 -12.86
N ASP A 624 5.84 -14.11 -12.89
CA ASP A 624 5.44 -12.90 -12.16
C ASP A 624 5.47 -13.10 -10.64
N PRO A 625 6.13 -12.21 -9.90
CA PRO A 625 6.00 -12.07 -8.46
C PRO A 625 4.58 -12.17 -7.89
N GLU A 626 3.59 -11.60 -8.56
CA GLU A 626 2.21 -11.48 -8.08
C GLU A 626 1.24 -12.51 -8.71
N TRP A 627 1.74 -13.65 -9.16
CA TRP A 627 0.96 -14.72 -9.84
C TRP A 627 -0.27 -15.25 -9.08
N LEU A 628 -0.35 -15.03 -7.75
CA LEU A 628 -1.51 -15.39 -6.91
C LEU A 628 -2.76 -14.54 -7.18
N ASN A 629 -2.61 -13.39 -7.84
CA ASN A 629 -3.74 -12.58 -8.29
C ASN A 629 -4.50 -13.31 -9.43
N PRO A 630 -5.82 -13.56 -9.30
CA PRO A 630 -6.59 -14.27 -10.32
C PRO A 630 -6.61 -13.57 -11.69
N GLU A 631 -6.38 -12.26 -11.74
CA GLU A 631 -6.34 -11.45 -12.97
C GLU A 631 -4.95 -11.45 -13.65
N THR A 632 -3.94 -12.08 -13.04
CA THR A 632 -2.56 -12.14 -13.57
C THR A 632 -2.34 -13.36 -14.46
N TYR A 633 -1.82 -13.12 -15.66
CA TYR A 633 -1.25 -14.11 -16.57
C TYR A 633 0.28 -14.05 -16.46
N TYR A 634 0.90 -15.18 -16.12
CA TYR A 634 2.13 -15.19 -15.29
C TYR A 634 3.43 -14.66 -15.93
N TYR A 635 3.40 -14.17 -17.17
CA TYR A 635 4.56 -13.53 -17.82
C TYR A 635 4.21 -12.20 -18.53
N GLY A 636 2.95 -11.76 -18.52
CA GLY A 636 2.51 -10.61 -19.32
C GLY A 636 3.07 -9.28 -18.82
N TYR A 637 3.45 -8.39 -19.75
CA TYR A 637 3.84 -7.03 -19.41
C TYR A 637 2.61 -6.11 -19.29
N ALA A 638 2.58 -5.26 -18.25
CA ALA A 638 1.60 -4.18 -18.08
C ALA A 638 0.14 -4.59 -18.31
N ARG A 639 -0.26 -5.79 -17.86
CA ARG A 639 -1.57 -6.43 -18.13
C ARG A 639 -2.03 -6.33 -19.60
N ASN A 640 -1.10 -6.57 -20.53
CA ASN A 640 -1.29 -6.50 -21.98
C ASN A 640 -1.84 -5.14 -22.48
N ASP A 641 -1.64 -4.08 -21.70
CA ASP A 641 -2.12 -2.71 -21.93
C ASP A 641 -0.96 -1.69 -21.85
N PRO A 642 0.08 -1.81 -22.70
CA PRO A 642 1.35 -1.09 -22.57
C PRO A 642 1.27 0.41 -22.90
N TYR A 643 0.07 0.94 -23.18
CA TYR A 643 -0.17 2.37 -23.39
C TYR A 643 -0.82 3.06 -22.19
N ASN A 644 -1.48 2.32 -21.29
CA ASN A 644 -2.23 2.87 -20.15
C ASN A 644 -1.77 2.29 -18.80
N ARG A 645 -0.81 1.37 -18.83
CA ARG A 645 -0.14 0.78 -17.67
C ARG A 645 1.35 0.68 -17.97
N ALA A 646 2.15 0.70 -16.91
CA ALA A 646 3.57 0.34 -16.96
C ALA A 646 3.88 -0.56 -15.76
N ASP A 647 4.80 -1.51 -15.97
CA ASP A 647 5.53 -2.17 -14.87
C ASP A 647 6.97 -1.64 -14.91
N PRO A 648 7.31 -0.60 -14.13
CA PRO A 648 8.63 0.03 -14.15
C PRO A 648 9.65 -0.64 -13.22
N LEU A 649 9.28 -1.76 -12.57
CA LEU A 649 10.13 -2.47 -11.60
C LEU A 649 10.33 -3.96 -11.92
N GLY A 650 9.69 -4.48 -12.97
CA GLY A 650 9.56 -5.92 -13.18
C GLY A 650 8.76 -6.61 -12.07
N ASN A 651 7.87 -5.88 -11.38
CA ASN A 651 7.23 -6.21 -10.10
C ASN A 651 8.22 -6.49 -8.93
N ILE A 652 9.06 -5.52 -8.56
CA ILE A 652 9.61 -5.48 -7.18
C ILE A 652 8.60 -4.84 -6.21
N ALA A 653 8.10 -5.65 -5.29
CA ALA A 653 7.74 -5.25 -3.93
C ALA A 653 8.08 -6.42 -2.98
N PRO A 654 8.55 -6.21 -1.73
CA PRO A 654 8.50 -4.97 -0.96
C PRO A 654 9.84 -4.26 -0.72
N LEU A 655 10.96 -4.80 -1.22
CA LEU A 655 12.33 -4.41 -0.81
C LEU A 655 12.64 -2.90 -0.99
N LEU A 656 12.30 -2.35 -2.17
CA LEU A 656 12.43 -0.92 -2.47
C LEU A 656 11.58 -0.05 -1.54
N GLY A 657 10.49 -0.57 -0.97
CA GLY A 657 9.64 0.11 -0.01
C GLY A 657 10.28 0.33 1.36
N VAL A 658 11.29 -0.48 1.73
CA VAL A 658 11.98 -0.42 3.03
C VAL A 658 13.34 0.25 2.88
N ALA A 659 14.17 -0.20 1.94
CA ALA A 659 15.53 0.29 1.73
C ALA A 659 15.61 1.80 1.40
N LEU A 660 14.63 2.32 0.64
CA LEU A 660 14.65 3.70 0.14
C LEU A 660 13.75 4.67 0.87
N ILE A 661 12.77 4.18 1.64
CA ILE A 661 11.78 5.07 2.27
C ILE A 661 11.53 4.85 3.77
N GLY A 662 12.36 4.06 4.45
CA GLY A 662 12.76 4.37 5.83
C GLY A 662 13.65 5.62 5.90
N ALA A 663 13.27 6.70 5.19
CA ALA A 663 14.25 7.61 4.62
C ALA A 663 13.80 9.06 4.28
N VAL A 664 12.53 9.30 3.95
CA VAL A 664 12.12 10.59 3.35
C VAL A 664 10.72 10.97 3.82
N VAL A 665 9.74 10.08 3.57
CA VAL A 665 8.31 10.37 3.74
C VAL A 665 7.68 9.44 4.80
N GLY A 666 8.48 8.99 5.77
CA GLY A 666 8.04 8.15 6.89
C GLY A 666 7.02 8.83 7.81
N GLY A 667 7.06 10.16 7.91
CA GLY A 667 6.33 10.89 8.94
C GLY A 667 4.82 11.06 8.73
N VAL A 668 4.21 10.62 7.62
CA VAL A 668 2.92 11.20 7.17
C VAL A 668 1.80 10.24 6.73
N ILE A 669 2.07 9.13 6.03
CA ILE A 669 0.99 8.27 5.47
C ILE A 669 0.32 7.39 6.54
N SER A 670 1.06 6.88 7.52
CA SER A 670 0.52 5.99 8.56
C SER A 670 -0.59 6.65 9.40
N GLY A 671 -0.60 7.99 9.46
CA GLY A 671 -1.68 8.78 10.05
C GLY A 671 -3.01 8.78 9.28
N VAL A 672 -3.08 8.18 8.08
CA VAL A 672 -4.29 8.10 7.24
C VAL A 672 -4.96 6.74 7.33
N VAL A 673 -4.19 5.65 7.20
CA VAL A 673 -4.73 4.28 7.25
C VAL A 673 -5.18 3.94 8.68
N LYS A 674 -4.29 4.12 9.67
CA LYS A 674 -4.64 3.93 11.10
C LYS A 674 -5.69 4.93 11.61
N ALA A 675 -6.09 5.91 10.78
CA ALA A 675 -7.19 6.79 11.11
C ALA A 675 -8.59 6.23 10.84
N ALA A 676 -8.72 5.24 9.95
CA ALA A 676 -9.91 4.40 9.91
C ALA A 676 -10.05 3.54 11.20
N GLU A 677 -8.94 3.29 11.91
CA GLU A 677 -8.84 2.28 12.98
C GLU A 677 -8.81 2.84 14.42
N GLY A 678 -8.62 4.16 14.61
CA GLY A 678 -8.97 4.84 15.88
C GLY A 678 -7.90 5.05 16.99
N GLY A 679 -6.62 4.68 16.80
CA GLY A 679 -5.55 4.89 17.81
C GLY A 679 -5.25 6.36 18.21
N SER A 680 -4.72 6.58 19.42
CA SER A 680 -4.66 7.93 20.07
C SER A 680 -3.47 8.81 19.64
N PHE A 681 -3.53 10.12 19.92
CA PHE A 681 -2.39 11.02 19.64
C PHE A 681 -1.10 10.66 20.41
N ARG A 682 -1.20 10.13 21.65
CA ARG A 682 -0.03 9.62 22.39
C ARG A 682 0.40 8.19 21.99
N GLU A 683 -0.31 7.57 21.04
CA GLU A 683 0.15 6.47 20.18
C GLU A 683 0.60 6.92 18.79
N VAL A 684 0.14 8.05 18.27
CA VAL A 684 0.61 8.57 16.98
C VAL A 684 1.98 9.24 17.16
N VAL A 685 2.19 9.97 18.27
CA VAL A 685 3.53 10.33 18.74
C VAL A 685 4.21 9.11 19.39
N GLY A 686 3.44 8.26 20.08
CA GLY A 686 3.96 7.04 20.72
C GLY A 686 4.46 5.97 19.75
N ALA A 687 4.02 5.98 18.49
CA ALA A 687 4.41 5.11 17.38
C ALA A 687 4.83 5.91 16.13
N ALA A 688 5.14 7.20 16.32
CA ALA A 688 6.28 7.83 15.66
C ALA A 688 7.55 7.52 16.47
N ALA A 689 7.49 7.67 17.80
CA ALA A 689 8.53 7.22 18.72
C ALA A 689 8.73 5.70 18.66
N HIS A 690 7.69 4.86 18.81
CA HIS A 690 7.79 3.42 18.51
C HIS A 690 7.75 3.09 17.00
N GLY A 691 7.45 4.05 16.13
CA GLY A 691 7.82 3.92 14.71
C GLY A 691 9.33 3.90 14.52
N ALA A 692 10.07 4.41 15.52
CA ALA A 692 11.51 4.42 15.64
C ALA A 692 12.00 3.83 17.00
N LEU A 693 11.27 2.86 17.59
CA LEU A 693 11.64 2.11 18.83
C LEU A 693 10.80 0.82 19.09
N SER A 694 9.70 0.59 18.37
CA SER A 694 9.15 -0.75 18.13
C SER A 694 9.28 -1.15 16.65
N GLY A 695 10.15 -0.46 15.91
CA GLY A 695 11.14 -1.15 15.11
C GLY A 695 12.05 -1.96 16.04
N ALA A 696 11.48 -3.04 16.59
CA ALA A 696 12.06 -4.06 17.45
C ALA A 696 11.09 -5.27 17.58
N GLY A 697 10.16 -5.42 16.63
CA GLY A 697 8.92 -6.20 16.83
C GLY A 697 7.97 -6.23 15.63
N ALA A 698 8.51 -6.30 14.40
CA ALA A 698 7.77 -6.68 13.20
C ALA A 698 8.74 -7.19 12.12
N ALA A 699 8.61 -8.46 11.72
CA ALA A 699 9.56 -9.11 10.83
C ALA A 699 9.73 -8.40 9.47
N VAL A 700 11.01 -8.17 9.15
CA VAL A 700 11.54 -7.73 7.85
C VAL A 700 10.67 -8.23 6.71
N GLY A 701 9.96 -7.31 6.06
CA GLY A 701 9.12 -7.63 4.90
C GLY A 701 9.98 -8.28 3.82
N GLY A 702 9.77 -9.59 3.61
CA GLY A 702 10.67 -10.53 2.93
C GLY A 702 11.70 -9.91 1.98
N VAL A 703 12.97 -9.86 2.39
CA VAL A 703 14.06 -9.44 1.50
C VAL A 703 14.28 -10.45 0.36
N ILE A 704 13.71 -11.65 0.47
CA ILE A 704 13.31 -12.44 -0.71
C ILE A 704 11.79 -12.44 -0.83
N GLY A 705 11.30 -11.38 -1.48
CA GLY A 705 10.35 -11.58 -2.56
C GLY A 705 11.09 -12.25 -3.73
N PHE A 706 11.89 -11.47 -4.47
CA PHE A 706 12.41 -11.90 -5.77
C PHE A 706 13.80 -11.36 -6.07
N ALA A 707 14.83 -12.00 -5.50
CA ALA A 707 16.23 -11.69 -5.83
C ALA A 707 16.64 -12.08 -7.27
N VAL A 708 15.76 -12.74 -8.05
CA VAL A 708 15.19 -12.28 -9.36
C VAL A 708 14.30 -13.40 -9.94
N GLY A 709 13.07 -13.53 -9.43
CA GLY A 709 12.05 -14.45 -9.96
C GLY A 709 12.08 -15.90 -9.43
N GLY A 710 11.10 -16.69 -9.87
CA GLY A 710 11.09 -18.15 -9.98
C GLY A 710 11.51 -19.02 -8.77
N PRO A 711 10.67 -19.96 -8.31
CA PRO A 711 9.21 -19.99 -8.38
C PRO A 711 8.49 -19.42 -7.13
N TRP A 712 9.22 -18.88 -6.13
CA TRP A 712 8.79 -18.92 -4.71
C TRP A 712 8.53 -17.57 -4.04
N GLY A 713 7.46 -16.90 -4.46
CA GLY A 713 6.80 -15.88 -3.63
C GLY A 713 6.02 -16.54 -2.50
N ALA A 714 6.70 -17.02 -1.45
CA ALA A 714 6.18 -17.93 -0.43
C ALA A 714 5.04 -17.35 0.42
N TYR A 715 3.81 -17.35 -0.13
CA TYR A 715 2.59 -16.64 0.35
C TYR A 715 2.75 -15.12 0.52
N ALA A 716 3.87 -14.57 0.04
CA ALA A 716 4.54 -13.41 0.63
C ALA A 716 4.80 -13.58 2.15
N GLY A 717 5.67 -12.75 2.73
CA GLY A 717 6.05 -12.85 4.15
C GLY A 717 4.96 -12.52 5.19
N MET A 718 3.68 -12.85 4.92
CA MET A 718 2.55 -13.03 5.87
C MET A 718 1.41 -11.91 5.96
N VAL A 719 1.04 -11.10 7.03
CA VAL A 719 0.13 -9.85 7.12
C VAL A 719 0.70 -8.49 7.70
N ALA A 720 0.83 -7.43 6.88
CA ALA A 720 1.18 -5.99 7.11
C ALA A 720 2.18 -5.48 8.22
N GLY A 721 3.42 -5.14 7.83
CA GLY A 721 4.41 -4.34 8.58
C GLY A 721 4.56 -2.92 8.03
N THR A 722 4.32 -1.91 8.86
CA THR A 722 4.19 -0.50 8.43
C THR A 722 5.52 0.19 8.12
N GLY A 723 5.68 1.05 7.11
CA GLY A 723 4.69 1.52 6.11
C GLY A 723 4.47 3.03 6.13
N ALA A 724 5.42 3.80 5.57
CA ALA A 724 5.19 5.16 5.08
C ALA A 724 6.33 5.63 4.14
N GLY A 725 5.99 5.99 2.89
CA GLY A 725 6.82 6.90 2.12
C GLY A 725 6.64 6.81 0.60
N GLY A 726 7.45 5.99 -0.08
CA GLY A 726 7.40 5.80 -1.55
C GLY A 726 6.06 5.24 -2.04
N PHE A 727 5.27 4.71 -1.11
CA PHE A 727 3.87 4.34 -1.29
C PHE A 727 2.96 5.51 -1.72
N LEU A 728 3.41 6.78 -1.71
CA LEU A 728 2.69 7.89 -2.37
C LEU A 728 3.01 8.05 -3.87
N GLY A 729 4.15 7.54 -4.34
CA GLY A 729 4.37 7.29 -5.75
C GLY A 729 3.55 6.07 -6.17
N SER A 730 3.76 4.94 -5.49
CA SER A 730 3.12 3.68 -5.89
C SER A 730 1.61 3.66 -5.69
N LEU A 731 1.01 4.12 -4.56
CA LEU A 731 -0.47 4.20 -4.48
C LEU A 731 -1.04 5.13 -5.54
N ALA A 732 -0.34 6.21 -5.87
CA ALA A 732 -0.77 7.12 -6.91
C ALA A 732 -0.67 6.47 -8.30
N GLU A 733 0.30 5.61 -8.58
CA GLU A 733 0.36 4.85 -9.84
C GLU A 733 -0.57 3.63 -9.84
N GLN A 734 -0.67 2.87 -8.76
CA GLN A 734 -1.50 1.66 -8.63
C GLN A 734 -3.00 2.02 -8.62
N ALA A 735 -3.38 3.18 -8.06
CA ALA A 735 -4.70 3.76 -8.24
C ALA A 735 -4.95 4.18 -9.71
N ILE A 736 -4.03 4.93 -10.34
CA ILE A 736 -4.19 5.38 -11.75
C ILE A 736 -4.21 4.21 -12.73
N ASN A 737 -3.35 3.21 -12.52
CA ASN A 737 -3.21 2.02 -13.37
C ASN A 737 -4.35 1.02 -13.12
N GLY A 738 -5.01 1.08 -11.96
CA GLY A 738 -6.15 0.23 -11.60
C GLY A 738 -5.71 -1.22 -11.46
N GLU A 739 -4.95 -1.49 -10.41
CA GLU A 739 -4.41 -2.81 -10.09
C GLU A 739 -4.99 -3.33 -8.79
N ILE A 740 -5.78 -4.38 -8.89
CA ILE A 740 -6.16 -5.20 -7.74
C ILE A 740 -4.92 -6.02 -7.35
N VAL A 741 -4.40 -5.77 -6.14
CA VAL A 741 -3.30 -6.50 -5.50
C VAL A 741 -3.67 -6.75 -4.03
N LEU A 742 -3.38 -7.95 -3.53
CA LEU A 742 -3.72 -8.41 -2.19
C LEU A 742 -2.76 -7.85 -1.12
N THR A 743 -3.19 -6.89 -0.29
CA THR A 743 -2.33 -6.18 0.66
C THR A 743 -2.07 -6.92 1.99
N LYS A 744 -0.87 -7.51 2.15
CA LYS A 744 -0.32 -8.18 3.36
C LYS A 744 1.25 -8.18 3.31
N CYS A 745 2.07 -8.02 4.40
CA CYS A 745 2.91 -9.03 5.15
C CYS A 745 3.52 -8.52 6.51
N GLY A 746 3.63 -9.14 7.73
CA GLY A 746 3.65 -10.57 8.23
C GLY A 746 2.69 -11.09 9.38
N ILE A 747 2.27 -12.38 9.30
CA ILE A 747 1.22 -13.12 10.07
C ILE A 747 1.96 -13.83 11.21
N GLN A 748 1.62 -13.55 12.47
CA GLN A 748 1.66 -14.62 13.49
C GLN A 748 0.76 -14.34 14.69
N ASN A 749 -0.55 -14.39 14.44
CA ASN A 749 -1.44 -15.06 15.37
C ASN A 749 -2.24 -16.07 14.55
N ALA A 750 -1.88 -17.35 14.71
CA ALA A 750 -2.21 -18.43 13.81
C ALA A 750 -3.73 -18.58 13.61
N ILE A 751 -4.18 -18.32 12.37
CA ILE A 751 -5.29 -19.00 11.65
C ILE A 751 -6.72 -18.95 12.24
N GLN A 752 -6.90 -18.67 13.52
CA GLN A 752 -8.14 -18.87 14.26
C GLN A 752 -9.10 -17.66 14.21
N LYS A 753 -9.46 -17.24 13.00
CA LYS A 753 -10.87 -17.01 12.59
C LYS A 753 -10.99 -16.51 11.14
N ALA A 754 -11.83 -17.19 10.38
CA ALA A 754 -12.55 -16.72 9.21
C ALA A 754 -11.73 -15.90 8.18
N ALA A 755 -11.08 -16.59 7.25
CA ALA A 755 -10.59 -15.96 6.01
C ALA A 755 -11.72 -15.59 5.02
N GLY A 756 -12.97 -15.50 5.49
CA GLY A 756 -14.17 -15.14 4.72
C GLY A 756 -14.43 -13.62 4.61
N GLU A 757 -14.13 -12.83 5.65
CA GLU A 757 -14.36 -11.36 5.65
C GLU A 757 -13.53 -10.65 4.54
N ALA A 758 -12.32 -11.16 4.26
CA ALA A 758 -11.38 -10.54 3.33
C ALA A 758 -11.80 -10.57 1.84
N LEU A 759 -12.85 -11.31 1.45
CA LEU A 759 -13.33 -11.35 0.06
C LEU A 759 -14.40 -10.29 -0.25
N GLU A 760 -15.14 -9.83 0.74
CA GLU A 760 -16.01 -8.66 0.57
C GLU A 760 -15.15 -7.42 0.31
N GLU A 761 -14.06 -7.29 1.06
CA GLU A 761 -13.03 -6.28 0.86
C GLU A 761 -12.34 -6.36 -0.51
N MET A 762 -12.27 -7.52 -1.19
CA MET A 762 -11.72 -7.56 -2.56
C MET A 762 -12.63 -6.91 -3.60
N ALA A 763 -13.96 -7.05 -3.46
CA ALA A 763 -14.90 -6.35 -4.33
C ALA A 763 -14.93 -4.84 -4.00
N TYR A 764 -14.80 -4.50 -2.72
CA TYR A 764 -14.66 -3.10 -2.28
C TYR A 764 -13.33 -2.48 -2.75
N ALA A 765 -12.23 -3.24 -2.74
CA ALA A 765 -10.92 -2.85 -3.26
C ALA A 765 -10.91 -2.73 -4.79
N ALA A 766 -11.64 -3.59 -5.51
CA ALA A 766 -11.85 -3.44 -6.95
C ALA A 766 -12.61 -2.13 -7.26
N ALA A 767 -13.67 -1.83 -6.50
CA ALA A 767 -14.35 -0.54 -6.59
C ALA A 767 -13.46 0.64 -6.20
N LEU A 768 -12.60 0.51 -5.18
CA LEU A 768 -11.61 1.52 -4.77
C LEU A 768 -10.47 1.69 -5.78
N GLY A 769 -10.11 0.65 -6.53
CA GLY A 769 -9.16 0.71 -7.64
C GLY A 769 -9.76 1.40 -8.88
N LEU A 770 -11.04 1.16 -9.19
CA LEU A 770 -11.79 1.91 -10.19
C LEU A 770 -11.95 3.39 -9.80
N LEU A 771 -12.38 3.64 -8.56
CA LEU A 771 -12.37 4.97 -7.95
C LEU A 771 -10.95 5.56 -8.04
N GLY A 772 -9.91 4.76 -7.84
CA GLY A 772 -8.51 5.13 -8.00
C GLY A 772 -8.12 5.62 -9.40
N LYS A 773 -8.72 5.09 -10.47
CA LYS A 773 -8.50 5.62 -11.84
C LYS A 773 -9.20 6.97 -12.01
N VAL A 774 -10.47 7.05 -11.60
CA VAL A 774 -11.36 8.21 -11.84
C VAL A 774 -11.06 9.40 -10.91
N LEU A 775 -10.73 9.12 -9.65
CA LEU A 775 -10.36 10.09 -8.60
C LEU A 775 -8.85 10.20 -8.39
N GLY A 776 -8.04 9.35 -8.99
CA GLY A 776 -6.60 9.35 -8.77
C GLY A 776 -5.95 10.73 -8.99
N PRO A 777 -6.26 11.46 -10.08
CA PRO A 777 -5.80 12.83 -10.26
C PRO A 777 -6.35 13.82 -9.21
N ALA A 778 -7.53 13.58 -8.62
CA ALA A 778 -8.13 14.39 -7.55
C ALA A 778 -7.49 14.14 -6.19
N LEU A 779 -7.20 12.86 -5.90
CA LEU A 779 -6.66 12.39 -4.63
C LEU A 779 -5.14 12.29 -4.64
N ARG A 780 -4.46 12.54 -5.77
CA ARG A 780 -3.01 12.81 -5.83
C ARG A 780 -2.62 14.05 -5.03
N PRO A 781 -3.15 15.27 -5.30
CA PRO A 781 -2.84 16.45 -4.50
C PRO A 781 -3.42 16.32 -3.08
N LEU A 782 -4.61 15.74 -2.92
CA LEU A 782 -5.25 15.56 -1.61
C LEU A 782 -4.49 14.56 -0.73
N GLY A 783 -4.01 13.46 -1.30
CA GLY A 783 -3.19 12.44 -0.64
C GLY A 783 -1.77 12.92 -0.34
N ARG A 784 -1.10 13.60 -1.29
CA ARG A 784 0.17 14.29 -1.02
C ARG A 784 0.03 15.43 -0.01
N TRP A 785 -1.15 16.01 0.14
CA TRP A 785 -1.43 17.04 1.15
C TRP A 785 -1.71 16.42 2.53
N VAL A 786 -2.55 15.38 2.64
CA VAL A 786 -2.77 14.67 3.91
C VAL A 786 -1.50 13.98 4.39
N ALA A 787 -0.72 13.44 3.46
CA ALA A 787 0.55 12.79 3.71
C ALA A 787 1.77 13.66 3.30
N GLY A 788 1.64 14.98 3.40
CA GLY A 788 2.74 15.94 3.29
C GLY A 788 2.60 17.15 4.22
N THR A 789 1.43 17.37 4.82
CA THR A 789 1.17 18.46 5.77
C THR A 789 0.55 17.92 7.07
N GLY A 790 0.71 18.66 8.16
CA GLY A 790 -0.07 18.41 9.38
C GLY A 790 -1.57 18.70 9.22
N ALA A 791 -1.98 19.44 8.19
CA ALA A 791 -3.34 19.95 8.02
C ALA A 791 -4.32 18.84 7.68
N GLY A 792 -3.92 17.92 6.80
CA GLY A 792 -4.71 16.73 6.52
C GLY A 792 -4.68 15.72 7.66
N LYS A 793 -3.55 15.57 8.39
CA LYS A 793 -3.55 14.84 9.69
C LYS A 793 -4.58 15.44 10.65
N ALA A 794 -4.69 16.76 10.71
CA ALA A 794 -5.68 17.49 11.49
C ALA A 794 -7.11 17.14 11.03
N ALA A 795 -7.43 17.34 9.75
CA ALA A 795 -8.72 17.00 9.11
C ALA A 795 -9.08 15.50 9.17
N VAL A 796 -8.11 14.60 9.35
CA VAL A 796 -8.33 13.15 9.51
C VAL A 796 -8.60 12.80 10.98
N ASN A 797 -7.87 13.38 11.93
CA ASN A 797 -8.22 13.31 13.35
C ASN A 797 -9.60 13.93 13.64
N MET A 798 -9.99 14.93 12.84
CA MET A 798 -11.28 15.60 12.88
C MET A 798 -12.46 14.63 12.76
N PHE A 799 -12.41 13.72 11.78
CA PHE A 799 -13.43 12.69 11.54
C PHE A 799 -13.52 11.68 12.70
N ARG A 800 -12.39 11.22 13.23
CA ARG A 800 -12.31 10.24 14.33
C ARG A 800 -13.06 10.73 15.57
N GLY A 801 -12.91 12.02 15.91
CA GLY A 801 -13.61 12.68 17.02
C GLY A 801 -15.13 12.86 16.83
N ALA A 802 -15.65 12.66 15.62
CA ALA A 802 -17.09 12.59 15.34
C ALA A 802 -17.60 11.14 15.44
N VAL A 803 -16.93 10.18 14.79
CA VAL A 803 -17.28 8.74 14.83
C VAL A 803 -17.32 8.21 16.26
N ALA A 804 -16.34 8.57 17.10
CA ALA A 804 -16.29 8.21 18.52
C ALA A 804 -17.46 8.77 19.37
N ARG A 805 -18.30 9.67 18.82
CA ARG A 805 -19.56 10.12 19.45
C ARG A 805 -20.79 9.42 18.88
N VAL A 806 -20.76 8.94 17.64
CA VAL A 806 -21.82 8.09 17.08
C VAL A 806 -21.86 6.74 17.82
N VAL A 807 -20.71 6.10 18.02
CA VAL A 807 -20.59 4.82 18.76
C VAL A 807 -21.17 4.91 20.18
N LYS A 808 -21.04 6.08 20.84
CA LYS A 808 -21.58 6.32 22.20
C LYS A 808 -23.11 6.28 22.28
N SER A 809 -23.81 6.40 21.15
CA SER A 809 -25.28 6.27 21.09
C SER A 809 -25.79 4.84 20.84
N LEU A 810 -24.89 3.86 20.59
CA LEU A 810 -25.30 2.51 20.20
C LEU A 810 -25.91 1.69 21.36
N PRO A 811 -27.10 1.09 21.18
CA PRO A 811 -27.67 0.12 22.10
C PRO A 811 -26.72 -1.04 22.40
N LYS A 812 -26.76 -1.58 23.63
CA LYS A 812 -25.82 -2.60 24.13
C LYS A 812 -25.60 -3.81 23.20
N LYS A 813 -26.62 -4.22 22.43
CA LYS A 813 -26.55 -5.33 21.46
C LYS A 813 -25.69 -5.03 20.22
N LEU A 814 -25.56 -3.76 19.83
CA LEU A 814 -24.91 -3.31 18.58
C LEU A 814 -23.47 -2.77 18.79
N ARG A 815 -22.95 -2.82 20.01
CA ARG A 815 -21.56 -2.40 20.31
C ARG A 815 -20.56 -3.40 19.72
N PRO A 816 -19.35 -3.00 19.27
CA PRO A 816 -18.31 -3.96 18.88
C PRO A 816 -17.87 -4.82 20.07
N THR A 817 -17.54 -6.09 19.84
CA THR A 817 -17.07 -7.00 20.91
C THR A 817 -15.58 -6.80 21.22
N ASP A 818 -14.80 -6.42 20.21
CA ASP A 818 -13.41 -6.00 20.38
C ASP A 818 -13.36 -4.49 20.68
N VAL A 819 -12.67 -4.15 21.76
CA VAL A 819 -12.47 -2.77 22.21
C VAL A 819 -11.53 -1.98 21.32
N ARG A 820 -10.57 -2.63 20.63
CA ARG A 820 -9.55 -1.93 19.82
C ARG A 820 -10.14 -1.18 18.64
N ARG A 821 -11.31 -1.63 18.16
CA ARG A 821 -12.14 -0.95 17.13
C ARG A 821 -12.66 0.43 17.56
N TYR A 822 -12.54 0.83 18.83
CA TYR A 822 -12.98 2.14 19.32
C TYR A 822 -12.20 2.69 20.54
N LEU A 823 -11.20 1.96 21.06
CA LEU A 823 -10.32 2.38 22.15
C LEU A 823 -8.85 2.25 21.76
N PRO A 824 -8.01 3.27 22.05
CA PRO A 824 -6.59 3.26 21.68
C PRO A 824 -5.75 2.18 22.39
N ASP A 825 -4.78 1.57 21.69
CA ASP A 825 -4.05 0.38 22.18
C ASP A 825 -3.07 0.70 23.32
N LYS A 826 -2.47 1.89 23.35
CA LYS A 826 -1.65 2.31 24.50
C LYS A 826 -2.52 2.73 25.66
N TYR A 827 -3.69 3.33 25.42
CA TYR A 827 -4.67 3.52 26.50
C TYR A 827 -5.04 2.17 27.10
N ILE A 828 -5.32 1.14 26.29
CA ILE A 828 -5.58 -0.22 26.74
C ILE A 828 -4.39 -0.78 27.54
N LYS A 829 -3.17 -0.73 27.01
CA LYS A 829 -1.95 -1.23 27.68
C LYS A 829 -1.64 -0.47 28.99
N GLU A 830 -1.64 0.86 28.99
CA GLU A 830 -1.42 1.70 30.18
C GLU A 830 -2.53 1.52 31.23
N HIS A 831 -3.76 1.23 30.82
CA HIS A 831 -4.87 0.96 31.73
C HIS A 831 -4.71 -0.41 32.38
N LEU A 832 -4.54 -1.47 31.58
CA LEU A 832 -4.35 -2.83 32.09
C LEU A 832 -3.07 -2.98 32.91
N ALA A 833 -1.98 -2.29 32.56
CA ALA A 833 -0.74 -2.29 33.33
C ALA A 833 -0.90 -1.77 34.78
N LYS A 834 -1.89 -0.93 35.07
CA LYS A 834 -2.23 -0.55 36.45
C LYS A 834 -2.84 -1.73 37.20
N PHE A 835 -3.77 -2.45 36.56
CA PHE A 835 -4.41 -3.63 37.14
C PHE A 835 -3.43 -4.80 37.30
N GLU A 836 -2.53 -5.04 36.35
CA GLU A 836 -1.47 -6.06 36.51
C GLU A 836 -0.48 -5.69 37.63
N LYS A 837 -0.18 -4.39 37.83
CA LYS A 837 0.73 -3.91 38.90
C LYS A 837 0.09 -3.90 40.30
N GLU A 838 -1.19 -3.58 40.40
CA GLU A 838 -1.89 -3.32 41.66
C GLU A 838 -2.86 -4.46 42.05
N GLY A 839 -3.38 -5.16 41.05
CA GLY A 839 -4.53 -6.05 41.12
C GLY A 839 -5.86 -5.29 41.10
N GLY A 840 -6.96 -6.05 41.03
CA GLY A 840 -8.32 -5.51 41.08
C GLY A 840 -8.97 -5.67 42.46
N ALA A 841 -10.05 -4.94 42.67
CA ALA A 841 -11.01 -5.13 43.75
C ALA A 841 -12.45 -5.10 43.20
N ALA A 842 -13.34 -5.88 43.82
CA ALA A 842 -14.78 -5.84 43.54
C ALA A 842 -15.58 -6.05 44.81
N ILE A 843 -16.82 -5.54 44.81
CA ILE A 843 -17.80 -5.86 45.83
C ILE A 843 -18.47 -7.21 45.56
N PHE A 844 -18.62 -7.97 46.64
CA PHE A 844 -19.40 -9.20 46.77
C PHE A 844 -20.43 -9.01 47.87
N ILE A 845 -21.65 -9.48 47.65
CA ILE A 845 -22.75 -9.33 48.61
C ILE A 845 -23.14 -10.74 49.06
N LYS A 846 -22.94 -11.03 50.35
CA LYS A 846 -23.08 -12.39 50.86
C LYS A 846 -24.47 -12.97 50.63
N THR A 847 -25.53 -12.21 50.89
CA THR A 847 -26.93 -12.62 50.71
C THR A 847 -27.39 -12.76 49.25
N ASP A 848 -26.65 -12.24 48.26
CA ASP A 848 -26.90 -12.53 46.83
C ASP A 848 -26.23 -13.86 46.38
N ILE A 849 -25.31 -14.41 47.19
CA ILE A 849 -24.54 -15.64 46.94
C ILE A 849 -25.03 -16.80 47.80
N GLU A 850 -25.26 -16.55 49.09
CA GLU A 850 -25.86 -17.42 50.11
C GLU A 850 -27.21 -16.82 50.55
N PRO A 851 -28.29 -16.98 49.76
CA PRO A 851 -29.59 -16.41 50.11
C PRO A 851 -30.24 -17.14 51.30
N PRO A 852 -31.08 -16.45 52.11
CA PRO A 852 -31.81 -17.07 53.21
C PRO A 852 -32.66 -18.27 52.79
N VAL A 853 -32.78 -19.24 53.71
CA VAL A 853 -33.52 -20.50 53.51
C VAL A 853 -34.90 -20.25 52.92
N GLY A 854 -35.20 -20.90 51.78
CA GLY A 854 -36.45 -20.76 51.05
C GLY A 854 -36.42 -19.78 49.86
N LYS A 855 -35.33 -19.01 49.65
CA LYS A 855 -35.14 -18.19 48.44
C LYS A 855 -34.30 -18.91 47.39
N ILE A 856 -34.60 -18.65 46.11
CA ILE A 856 -33.90 -19.25 44.96
C ILE A 856 -32.51 -18.64 44.81
N LEU A 857 -31.51 -19.47 44.55
CA LEU A 857 -30.13 -19.06 44.31
C LEU A 857 -30.02 -18.20 43.04
N LYS A 858 -29.61 -16.94 43.17
CA LYS A 858 -29.61 -15.97 42.07
C LYS A 858 -28.47 -16.21 41.06
N TYR A 859 -27.32 -16.67 41.53
CA TYR A 859 -26.13 -17.00 40.72
C TYR A 859 -25.42 -18.24 41.29
N LYS A 860 -25.07 -19.21 40.43
CA LYS A 860 -24.28 -20.41 40.80
C LYS A 860 -22.77 -20.23 40.57
N SER A 861 -22.43 -19.35 39.64
CA SER A 861 -21.07 -18.91 39.33
C SER A 861 -21.04 -17.38 39.18
N LEU A 862 -19.84 -16.81 39.28
CA LEU A 862 -19.65 -15.39 38.95
C LEU A 862 -19.80 -15.18 37.44
N ALA A 863 -20.28 -13.99 37.06
CA ALA A 863 -20.44 -13.61 35.65
C ALA A 863 -19.10 -13.76 34.89
N PRO A 864 -19.09 -14.40 33.70
CA PRO A 864 -17.93 -14.40 32.81
C PRO A 864 -17.53 -12.95 32.50
N ARG A 865 -16.24 -12.62 32.61
CA ARG A 865 -15.71 -11.25 32.59
C ARG A 865 -16.30 -10.37 33.71
N LYS A 866 -16.25 -10.83 34.96
CA LYS A 866 -16.63 -10.05 36.16
C LYS A 866 -15.77 -8.77 36.24
N TYR A 867 -16.45 -7.64 36.37
CA TYR A 867 -15.87 -6.32 36.62
C TYR A 867 -15.10 -6.24 37.94
N VAL A 868 -13.99 -5.51 37.89
CA VAL A 868 -13.14 -5.05 39.01
C VAL A 868 -12.69 -3.60 38.76
N MET A 869 -12.41 -2.87 39.82
CA MET A 869 -11.72 -1.57 39.79
C MET A 869 -10.32 -1.68 40.42
N LEU A 870 -9.48 -0.64 40.34
CA LEU A 870 -8.18 -0.64 41.01
C LEU A 870 -8.35 -0.71 42.55
N LYS A 871 -7.45 -1.40 43.25
CA LYS A 871 -7.55 -1.58 44.72
C LYS A 871 -7.52 -0.24 45.44
N SER A 872 -6.60 0.65 45.06
CA SER A 872 -6.47 2.01 45.55
C SER A 872 -7.74 2.85 45.31
N GLU A 873 -8.37 2.72 44.13
CA GLU A 873 -9.62 3.42 43.82
C GLU A 873 -10.83 2.87 44.58
N MET A 874 -10.82 1.60 44.96
CA MET A 874 -11.79 0.97 45.87
C MET A 874 -11.55 1.44 47.31
N ASP A 875 -10.30 1.44 47.77
CA ASP A 875 -9.93 1.86 49.12
C ASP A 875 -10.22 3.37 49.33
N ASP A 876 -10.03 4.21 48.31
CA ASP A 876 -10.53 5.59 48.21
C ASP A 876 -12.06 5.68 48.46
N ALA A 877 -12.83 4.84 47.77
CA ALA A 877 -14.29 4.85 47.83
C ALA A 877 -14.80 4.39 49.20
N ILE A 878 -14.17 3.36 49.78
CA ILE A 878 -14.42 2.88 51.14
C ILE A 878 -14.04 3.96 52.16
N ALA A 879 -12.89 4.63 52.01
CA ALA A 879 -12.48 5.70 52.92
C ALA A 879 -13.44 6.90 52.87
N LYS A 880 -13.94 7.27 51.68
CA LYS A 880 -14.98 8.29 51.51
C LYS A 880 -16.28 7.88 52.21
N TYR A 881 -16.73 6.64 52.03
CA TYR A 881 -17.91 6.06 52.70
C TYR A 881 -17.75 6.03 54.22
N LYS A 882 -16.67 5.46 54.77
CA LYS A 882 -16.41 5.40 56.22
C LYS A 882 -16.27 6.79 56.86
N LYS A 883 -15.93 7.82 56.08
CA LYS A 883 -15.90 9.22 56.51
C LYS A 883 -17.26 9.92 56.48
N SER A 884 -18.15 9.57 55.54
CA SER A 884 -19.47 10.23 55.42
C SER A 884 -20.61 9.49 56.14
N GLY A 885 -20.49 8.18 56.34
CA GLY A 885 -21.57 7.33 56.87
C GLY A 885 -22.75 7.17 55.90
N ARG A 886 -22.55 7.42 54.60
CA ARG A 886 -23.60 7.41 53.57
C ARG A 886 -23.27 6.40 52.49
N ILE A 887 -24.08 5.35 52.36
CA ILE A 887 -23.88 4.29 51.36
C ILE A 887 -23.93 4.84 49.91
N GLU A 888 -24.64 5.94 49.68
CA GLU A 888 -24.73 6.59 48.38
C GLU A 888 -23.37 7.15 47.90
N ASP A 889 -22.45 7.49 48.82
CA ASP A 889 -21.08 7.90 48.46
C ASP A 889 -20.24 6.75 47.89
N LEU A 890 -20.59 5.50 48.23
CA LEU A 890 -20.02 4.26 47.69
C LEU A 890 -20.72 3.86 46.39
N GLU A 891 -22.05 3.93 46.34
CA GLU A 891 -22.85 3.66 45.14
C GLU A 891 -22.46 4.57 43.97
N ASP A 892 -22.36 5.89 44.20
CA ASP A 892 -21.94 6.88 43.20
C ASP A 892 -20.51 6.60 42.68
N ALA A 893 -19.60 6.14 43.54
CA ALA A 893 -18.20 5.84 43.17
C ALA A 893 -18.09 4.56 42.33
N LEU A 894 -18.88 3.56 42.67
CA LEU A 894 -18.92 2.24 42.02
C LEU A 894 -19.84 2.18 40.79
N GLY A 895 -20.57 3.26 40.47
CA GLY A 895 -21.50 3.30 39.33
C GLY A 895 -22.78 2.48 39.52
N TYR A 896 -23.19 2.23 40.76
CA TYR A 896 -24.49 1.64 41.08
C TYR A 896 -25.62 2.68 40.98
N SER A 897 -26.87 2.24 40.96
CA SER A 897 -28.01 3.13 41.17
C SER A 897 -28.13 3.42 42.67
N ARG A 898 -28.51 4.64 43.04
CA ARG A 898 -28.71 4.97 44.46
C ARG A 898 -29.81 4.11 45.08
N GLY A 899 -29.49 3.44 46.18
CA GLY A 899 -30.35 2.46 46.85
C GLY A 899 -30.15 1.00 46.43
N ASP A 900 -29.27 0.68 45.47
CA ASP A 900 -28.96 -0.71 45.09
C ASP A 900 -28.25 -1.50 46.22
N LEU A 901 -27.56 -0.81 47.14
CA LEU A 901 -26.75 -1.39 48.23
C LEU A 901 -27.29 -1.15 49.64
N ALA A 902 -28.18 -0.16 49.83
CA ALA A 902 -28.61 0.31 51.16
C ALA A 902 -29.14 -0.80 52.10
N ASP A 903 -30.08 -1.63 51.64
CA ASP A 903 -30.65 -2.74 52.45
C ASP A 903 -29.65 -3.89 52.72
N LYS A 904 -28.44 -3.82 52.16
CA LYS A 904 -27.47 -4.94 52.12
C LYS A 904 -26.13 -4.65 52.80
N GLU A 905 -25.93 -3.43 53.30
CA GLU A 905 -24.66 -2.91 53.86
C GLU A 905 -23.89 -3.92 54.75
N LYS A 906 -24.58 -4.61 55.65
CA LYS A 906 -24.00 -5.57 56.61
C LYS A 906 -23.55 -6.90 55.99
N ASP A 907 -23.98 -7.20 54.76
CA ASP A 907 -23.58 -8.36 53.97
C ASP A 907 -22.56 -8.01 52.87
N ILE A 908 -22.06 -6.76 52.83
CA ILE A 908 -21.08 -6.32 51.84
C ILE A 908 -19.67 -6.75 52.25
N PHE A 909 -18.98 -7.38 51.30
CA PHE A 909 -17.57 -7.73 51.40
C PHE A 909 -16.78 -7.16 50.21
N ILE A 910 -15.58 -6.69 50.50
CA ILE A 910 -14.58 -6.23 49.52
C ILE A 910 -13.68 -7.42 49.19
N GLY A 911 -13.70 -7.85 47.93
CA GLY A 911 -12.82 -8.91 47.44
C GLY A 911 -11.71 -8.36 46.57
N ARG A 912 -10.47 -8.40 47.07
CA ARG A 912 -9.25 -8.00 46.34
C ARG A 912 -8.67 -9.23 45.63
N THR A 913 -8.23 -9.10 44.37
CA THR A 913 -7.75 -10.23 43.56
C THR A 913 -6.43 -10.78 44.08
N LYS A 914 -6.33 -12.11 44.18
CA LYS A 914 -5.07 -12.81 44.46
C LYS A 914 -4.18 -12.85 43.22
N GLU A 915 -2.88 -12.69 43.46
CA GLU A 915 -1.84 -12.73 42.44
C GLU A 915 -1.81 -14.07 41.70
N GLY A 916 -1.53 -14.05 40.39
CA GLY A 916 -1.45 -15.24 39.53
C GLY A 916 -2.77 -16.01 39.31
N LYS A 917 -3.90 -15.60 39.92
CA LYS A 917 -5.21 -16.24 39.75
C LYS A 917 -5.99 -15.74 38.53
N PHE A 918 -5.66 -14.56 38.02
CA PHE A 918 -6.34 -13.87 36.94
C PHE A 918 -5.34 -13.06 36.10
N LYS A 919 -5.72 -12.80 34.85
CA LYS A 919 -5.23 -11.66 34.06
C LYS A 919 -6.36 -10.63 33.93
N PHE A 920 -6.00 -9.39 33.61
CA PHE A 920 -6.97 -8.31 33.38
C PHE A 920 -7.15 -8.04 31.88
N ASP A 921 -8.40 -7.81 31.47
CA ASP A 921 -8.76 -7.40 30.12
C ASP A 921 -9.75 -6.23 30.17
N MET A 922 -9.94 -5.54 29.04
CA MET A 922 -10.78 -4.36 28.94
C MET A 922 -12.28 -4.71 28.88
N PRO A 923 -13.17 -3.98 29.58
CA PRO A 923 -14.61 -4.18 29.41
C PRO A 923 -15.02 -3.80 27.98
N ASN A 924 -15.77 -4.66 27.29
CA ASN A 924 -16.32 -4.36 25.95
C ASN A 924 -17.73 -3.76 25.98
N GLY A 925 -18.32 -3.62 27.16
CA GLY A 925 -19.61 -3.00 27.38
C GLY A 925 -20.80 -3.91 27.07
N LYS A 926 -20.58 -5.20 26.78
CA LYS A 926 -21.62 -6.24 26.66
C LYS A 926 -21.79 -7.05 27.94
N GLU A 927 -20.80 -7.04 28.83
CA GLU A 927 -20.71 -7.86 30.04
C GLU A 927 -21.95 -7.75 30.95
N ALA A 928 -22.23 -8.82 31.69
CA ALA A 928 -23.30 -8.83 32.69
C ALA A 928 -22.91 -7.93 33.87
N GLY A 929 -23.71 -6.88 34.11
CA GLY A 929 -23.36 -5.78 35.03
C GLY A 929 -22.99 -4.48 34.31
N ALA A 930 -22.56 -4.51 33.04
CA ALA A 930 -22.29 -3.28 32.29
C ALA A 930 -23.58 -2.44 32.18
N ASN A 931 -23.61 -1.32 32.89
CA ASN A 931 -24.82 -0.55 33.18
C ASN A 931 -25.21 0.37 32.00
N LYS A 932 -26.29 1.13 32.16
CA LYS A 932 -26.79 2.11 31.17
C LYS A 932 -25.91 3.36 31.00
N HIS A 933 -24.89 3.53 31.85
CA HIS A 933 -24.03 4.71 31.98
C HIS A 933 -22.53 4.38 31.83
N TRP A 934 -22.18 3.16 31.38
CA TRP A 934 -20.81 2.68 31.23
C TRP A 934 -20.05 3.52 30.21
N GLU A 935 -18.87 4.02 30.58
CA GLU A 935 -18.05 4.84 29.70
C GLU A 935 -17.09 3.96 28.88
N PRO A 936 -17.12 4.06 27.54
CA PRO A 936 -16.09 3.45 26.69
C PRO A 936 -14.71 3.98 27.07
N GLY A 937 -13.86 3.08 27.56
CA GLY A 937 -12.58 3.42 28.20
C GLY A 937 -12.32 2.60 29.47
N GLY A 938 -13.22 1.69 29.85
CA GLY A 938 -13.08 0.94 31.09
C GLY A 938 -13.14 1.89 32.29
N LYS A 939 -14.24 2.65 32.40
CA LYS A 939 -14.46 3.58 33.50
C LYS A 939 -15.91 3.54 34.00
N THR A 940 -16.05 3.69 35.32
CA THR A 940 -17.34 3.95 35.96
C THR A 940 -17.85 5.34 35.54
N SER A 941 -19.15 5.59 35.70
CA SER A 941 -19.74 6.92 35.53
C SER A 941 -19.23 7.97 36.55
N GLY A 942 -18.45 7.54 37.56
CA GLY A 942 -17.69 8.40 38.47
C GLY A 942 -16.24 8.67 38.03
N GLY A 943 -15.83 8.18 36.85
CA GLY A 943 -14.51 8.39 36.26
C GLY A 943 -13.39 7.48 36.79
N LYS A 944 -13.69 6.61 37.77
CA LYS A 944 -12.78 5.58 38.31
C LYS A 944 -12.55 4.46 37.27
N SER A 945 -11.44 3.75 37.38
CA SER A 945 -10.96 2.78 36.39
C SER A 945 -11.59 1.39 36.58
N GLU A 946 -11.96 0.73 35.49
CA GLU A 946 -12.55 -0.61 35.45
C GLU A 946 -11.79 -1.55 34.51
N ALA A 947 -11.61 -2.81 34.93
CA ALA A 947 -11.19 -3.92 34.09
C ALA A 947 -12.12 -5.13 34.32
N VAL A 948 -11.96 -6.19 33.54
CA VAL A 948 -12.67 -7.46 33.71
C VAL A 948 -11.68 -8.62 33.86
N LEU A 949 -12.06 -9.61 34.68
CA LEU A 949 -11.22 -10.78 34.96
C LEU A 949 -11.29 -11.82 33.82
N VAL A 950 -10.12 -12.24 33.34
CA VAL A 950 -9.94 -13.33 32.38
C VAL A 950 -8.90 -14.34 32.90
N GLY A 951 -8.87 -15.53 32.30
CA GLY A 951 -7.96 -16.61 32.65
C GLY A 951 -6.53 -16.34 32.19
N ASN A 952 -5.61 -17.17 32.63
CA ASN A 952 -4.20 -17.07 32.22
C ASN A 952 -4.01 -17.38 30.70
N ASP A 953 -4.99 -18.04 30.09
CA ASP A 953 -5.17 -18.30 28.66
C ASP A 953 -5.92 -17.18 27.91
N GLY A 954 -6.38 -16.13 28.60
CA GLY A 954 -7.17 -15.02 28.05
C GLY A 954 -8.68 -15.29 27.91
N ASN A 955 -9.17 -16.49 28.22
CA ASN A 955 -10.60 -16.80 28.12
C ASN A 955 -11.40 -16.25 29.33
N PRO A 956 -12.73 -16.06 29.21
CA PRO A 956 -13.57 -15.65 30.34
C PRO A 956 -13.56 -16.71 31.47
N VAL A 957 -13.14 -16.34 32.68
CA VAL A 957 -13.22 -17.27 33.83
C VAL A 957 -14.67 -17.44 34.28
N ASN A 958 -15.13 -18.69 34.37
CA ASN A 958 -16.37 -19.06 35.04
C ASN A 958 -16.05 -19.56 36.46
N ILE A 959 -16.14 -18.69 37.46
CA ILE A 959 -15.82 -19.05 38.86
C ILE A 959 -17.05 -19.70 39.49
N GLU A 960 -17.12 -21.02 39.46
CA GLU A 960 -18.17 -21.78 40.13
C GLU A 960 -17.97 -21.77 41.65
N HIS A 961 -18.84 -21.05 42.36
CA HIS A 961 -18.85 -21.01 43.82
C HIS A 961 -19.98 -21.87 44.42
N GLY A 962 -20.89 -22.41 43.59
CA GLY A 962 -21.89 -23.41 43.99
C GLY A 962 -22.92 -22.90 45.01
N GLY A 963 -23.09 -21.57 45.11
CA GLY A 963 -23.94 -20.95 46.13
C GLY A 963 -23.34 -20.91 47.54
N LYS A 964 -22.01 -21.06 47.68
CA LYS A 964 -21.27 -20.82 48.94
C LYS A 964 -20.32 -19.65 48.79
N PHE A 965 -20.32 -18.74 49.75
CA PHE A 965 -19.52 -17.52 49.78
C PHE A 965 -18.04 -17.83 50.06
N GLU A 966 -17.78 -18.76 51.00
CA GLU A 966 -16.43 -19.19 51.39
C GLU A 966 -15.58 -19.68 50.21
N ASN A 967 -16.19 -20.28 49.17
CA ASN A 967 -15.50 -20.77 47.99
C ASN A 967 -14.77 -19.65 47.20
N LEU A 968 -15.18 -18.39 47.36
CA LEU A 968 -14.52 -17.24 46.73
C LEU A 968 -13.15 -16.90 47.36
N LYS A 969 -12.87 -17.36 48.58
CA LYS A 969 -11.56 -17.13 49.26
C LYS A 969 -10.38 -17.80 48.55
N ASN A 970 -10.65 -18.76 47.66
CA ASN A 970 -9.64 -19.39 46.80
C ASN A 970 -9.11 -18.43 45.71
N PHE A 971 -9.84 -17.36 45.43
CA PHE A 971 -9.61 -16.43 44.31
C PHE A 971 -9.43 -14.97 44.75
N PHE A 972 -10.08 -14.58 45.84
CA PHE A 972 -10.06 -13.23 46.39
C PHE A 972 -9.68 -13.24 47.87
N ASP A 973 -9.04 -12.18 48.33
CA ASP A 973 -8.97 -11.86 49.76
C ASP A 973 -10.20 -11.03 50.12
N LEU A 974 -11.05 -11.61 50.98
CA LEU A 974 -12.38 -11.08 51.32
C LEU A 974 -12.36 -10.42 52.69
N GLU A 975 -12.68 -9.13 52.73
CA GLU A 975 -12.79 -8.30 53.94
C GLU A 975 -14.24 -7.78 54.07
N PRO A 976 -14.87 -7.77 55.25
CA PRO A 976 -16.18 -7.13 55.43
C PRO A 976 -16.08 -5.61 55.22
N LEU A 977 -17.13 -4.98 54.70
CA LEU A 977 -17.13 -3.52 54.51
C LEU A 977 -17.08 -2.76 55.84
N ASN A 978 -17.73 -3.28 56.89
CA ASN A 978 -17.92 -2.60 58.18
C ASN A 978 -16.73 -2.84 59.12
#